data_AF-A0A094BRT2-F1
#
_entry.id   AF-A0A094BRT2-F1
#
_cell.length_a   1.000
_cell.length_b   1.000
_cell.length_c   1.000
_cell.angle_alpha   90.00
_cell.angle_beta   90.00
_cell.angle_gamma   90.00
#
_symmetry.space_group_name_H-M   'P 1'
#
loop_
_entity.id
_entity.type
_entity.pdbx_description
1 polymer ?
#
loop_
_entity_poly.entity_id
_entity_poly.type
_entity_poly.pdbx_seq_one_letter_code
_entity_poly.pdbx_strand_id
1 'polypeptide(L)'
;MSPSRSLNAYYLDRDQIFVDVNGARKGTCVQDQSDTLNCMAAIFFNRRAMSQLVCKWDEPETPPPPPPPPTKFKAMVVGDSISHGHEGDYTWRYRLSQWTGTQNLEMTYVGPYKGTFPKSTTSPPSPAPLKGHSSPAATTDLTHGSGYAAGMSSDWDTGHFAAWGRQAAQDKGQIQEMVATYQPDILLVELGFNDVGWFVSDADGTLRSMNELVGQARAAKPDIKFAIANIPHRTFIGGRQDLVDKTNQYNEMLGPAVAAWNQPSSPVGLVDLNGAYSCSPNDGCDAAYDGLHPNEFGEYEIASAFSRTLISVFGLGSSPLFWFGFIPERPTTTPTGFKVESLPLGIKVSWDAVYGAHGYDIREGWTGIGDWTESRSSSNAFYKNWVFDGNSLDYEVRTNNGNGLVSAWTAAQTVVAHPSTINGPPNIHTAGDANGISVWWDSAEGATSYQVIWWDMDCDGCYISAWSTAGNSMALDVELTPGHVYAIWVESWNSVGGGVPAAARRAIAGHSDAPGVPYLESVTVLDGTTARVEWTGVPYAAGYYVYTRNTLDGSVLKHGDPTYGTSHDIAFMFPGVWYFEFCVTGFNGDAESEWSNCIIPLKPLKLPFEIAPVAASAATGTFKCLVAPLLAGLPVALSAEAYPSLPTWKCTASGGCVEQNTSVVLDQVAPFAQGDPGSRTADDYAAMGVSTSGNAVTLYHYVNSGGTLNAASPRIYLIDENGEYVMMSLLDNQELSVDVDYSTLPCGENGAFYLSQMEADGGSSGGAGAGMGYCDAQCQGYCCAEMDILESNSMATAMTPHPCKGDNCDSGGCGFNPYASGQPDFYGVGKTVDTGKTFTVVTQFTASGGVLSQITRKYIQNGQQIDSGVISSCGSVDGTGGMPGMGESLGSGMVLAMSIWNDAAQNMGWLDAGGNGPCTDGEGSPSNIEAQHPDTHVIFSNIRWGDIGSTTSN
;
A
#
# COMPACT_ATOMS: atom_id res chain seq x y z
N MET A 1 -3.68 45.56 -39.75
CA MET A 1 -5.13 45.29 -39.84
C MET A 1 -5.43 44.67 -41.20
N SER A 2 -5.75 43.37 -41.18
CA SER A 2 -6.30 42.57 -42.27
C SER A 2 -6.94 41.34 -41.59
N PRO A 3 -8.23 41.04 -41.79
CA PRO A 3 -8.82 39.82 -41.26
C PRO A 3 -8.83 38.75 -42.36
N SER A 4 -8.05 37.68 -42.21
CA SER A 4 -8.41 36.39 -42.83
C SER A 4 -7.55 35.25 -42.30
N ARG A 5 -8.21 34.32 -41.61
CA ARG A 5 -8.37 32.90 -41.97
C ARG A 5 -8.89 32.17 -40.72
N SER A 6 -10.22 32.13 -40.58
CA SER A 6 -10.85 31.09 -39.77
C SER A 6 -10.57 29.75 -40.46
N LEU A 7 -9.82 28.88 -39.80
CA LEU A 7 -9.77 27.46 -40.15
C LEU A 7 -11.17 26.90 -39.84
N ASN A 8 -11.91 26.49 -40.87
CA ASN A 8 -13.15 25.76 -40.68
C ASN A 8 -12.78 24.39 -40.09
N ALA A 9 -13.19 24.13 -38.85
CA ALA A 9 -13.05 22.82 -38.21
C ALA A 9 -14.23 21.92 -38.62
N TYR A 10 -13.97 20.63 -38.84
CA TYR A 10 -14.97 19.61 -39.15
C TYR A 10 -14.78 18.44 -38.18
N TYR A 11 -15.85 17.70 -37.87
CA TYR A 11 -15.77 16.46 -37.10
C TYR A 11 -16.49 15.33 -37.85
N LEU A 12 -16.12 14.08 -37.55
CA LEU A 12 -16.78 12.88 -38.05
C LEU A 12 -17.93 12.52 -37.10
N ASP A 13 -19.13 12.28 -37.62
CA ASP A 13 -20.21 11.70 -36.82
C ASP A 13 -20.13 10.16 -36.75
N ARG A 14 -21.05 9.54 -35.99
CA ARG A 14 -21.09 8.09 -35.74
C ARG A 14 -21.21 7.23 -37.01
N ASP A 15 -21.64 7.79 -38.13
CA ASP A 15 -21.80 7.11 -39.41
C ASP A 15 -20.66 7.41 -40.41
N GLN A 16 -19.55 8.00 -39.94
CA GLN A 16 -18.37 8.38 -40.75
C GLN A 16 -18.64 9.51 -41.76
N ILE A 17 -19.60 10.39 -41.48
CA ILE A 17 -19.95 11.53 -42.34
C ILE A 17 -19.28 12.81 -41.79
N PHE A 18 -18.72 13.65 -42.68
CA PHE A 18 -18.12 14.92 -42.28
C PHE A 18 -19.20 15.99 -42.03
N VAL A 19 -19.15 16.60 -40.84
CA VAL A 19 -20.09 17.64 -40.39
C VAL A 19 -19.32 18.92 -40.05
N ASP A 20 -19.79 20.07 -40.53
CA ASP A 20 -19.31 21.41 -40.11
C ASP A 20 -19.60 21.62 -38.61
N VAL A 21 -18.71 22.29 -37.87
CA VAL A 21 -18.90 22.67 -36.45
C VAL A 21 -20.23 23.37 -36.15
N ASN A 22 -20.89 23.98 -37.13
CA ASN A 22 -22.22 24.57 -36.97
C ASN A 22 -23.40 23.61 -37.30
N GLY A 23 -23.14 22.34 -37.62
CA GLY A 23 -24.16 21.31 -37.87
C GLY A 23 -24.97 21.47 -39.17
N ALA A 24 -24.63 22.43 -40.03
CA ALA A 24 -25.50 22.88 -41.12
C ALA A 24 -25.28 22.19 -42.48
N ARG A 25 -24.21 21.40 -42.68
CA ARG A 25 -23.94 20.67 -43.93
C ARG A 25 -23.35 19.29 -43.66
N LYS A 26 -23.83 18.28 -44.41
CA LYS A 26 -23.31 16.92 -44.45
C LYS A 26 -22.77 16.62 -45.85
N GLY A 27 -21.67 15.89 -45.96
CA GLY A 27 -21.11 15.48 -47.25
C GLY A 27 -20.30 14.19 -47.14
N THR A 28 -20.22 13.43 -48.23
CA THR A 28 -19.43 12.19 -48.34
C THR A 28 -18.17 12.43 -49.15
N CYS A 29 -17.03 11.92 -48.66
CA CYS A 29 -15.78 11.90 -49.42
C CYS A 29 -15.69 10.58 -50.20
N VAL A 30 -15.35 10.65 -51.49
CA VAL A 30 -15.02 9.46 -52.29
C VAL A 30 -13.52 9.51 -52.59
N GLN A 31 -12.77 8.50 -52.13
CA GLN A 31 -11.36 8.35 -52.42
C GLN A 31 -11.19 7.77 -53.84
N ASP A 32 -10.27 8.35 -54.63
CA ASP A 32 -9.85 7.79 -55.91
C ASP A 32 -9.16 6.44 -55.66
N GLN A 33 -9.53 5.42 -56.42
CA GLN A 33 -9.04 4.04 -56.24
C GLN A 33 -7.64 3.90 -56.83
N SER A 34 -6.62 4.18 -56.02
CA SER A 34 -5.29 3.58 -56.19
C SER A 34 -4.55 3.62 -54.85
N ASP A 35 -4.04 2.46 -54.44
CA ASP A 35 -3.28 2.13 -53.21
C ASP A 35 -4.09 1.83 -51.93
N THR A 36 -4.43 0.55 -51.79
CA THR A 36 -4.69 -0.12 -50.52
C THR A 36 -3.38 -0.38 -49.77
N LEU A 37 -2.89 0.60 -49.02
CA LEU A 37 -2.05 0.40 -47.83
C LEU A 37 -2.06 1.70 -47.02
N ASN A 38 -2.24 1.61 -45.70
CA ASN A 38 -2.34 2.69 -44.70
C ASN A 38 -3.75 3.19 -44.38
N CYS A 39 -4.40 2.51 -43.44
CA CYS A 39 -5.37 3.12 -42.55
C CYS A 39 -5.07 2.63 -41.13
N MET A 40 -4.02 3.18 -40.51
CA MET A 40 -3.68 3.13 -39.06
C MET A 40 -2.32 3.82 -38.79
N ALA A 41 -2.08 5.01 -39.37
CA ALA A 41 -0.89 5.82 -39.04
C ALA A 41 -1.03 7.26 -39.56
N ALA A 42 -1.78 8.12 -38.84
CA ALA A 42 -1.75 9.57 -39.04
C ALA A 42 -2.35 10.35 -37.85
N ILE A 43 -1.89 10.07 -36.63
CA ILE A 43 -1.92 11.05 -35.53
C ILE A 43 -0.50 10.99 -34.96
N PHE A 44 0.12 12.15 -34.75
CA PHE A 44 1.54 12.37 -34.47
C PHE A 44 2.43 12.50 -35.72
N PHE A 45 3.00 13.72 -35.84
CA PHE A 45 4.01 14.21 -36.79
C PHE A 45 3.54 14.95 -38.06
N ASN A 46 3.74 16.27 -37.97
CA ASN A 46 4.09 17.25 -39.01
C ASN A 46 3.04 17.78 -40.01
N ARG A 47 2.89 19.12 -39.95
CA ARG A 47 2.28 19.95 -40.98
C ARG A 47 3.07 19.82 -42.29
N ARG A 48 2.56 19.07 -43.29
CA ARG A 48 2.64 19.34 -44.75
C ARG A 48 2.28 18.07 -45.54
N ALA A 49 0.98 17.84 -45.75
CA ALA A 49 0.44 17.15 -46.93
C ALA A 49 -1.09 17.18 -46.85
N MET A 50 -1.71 18.32 -47.16
CA MET A 50 -3.14 18.35 -47.50
C MET A 50 -3.31 19.12 -48.80
N SER A 51 -3.12 18.41 -49.91
CA SER A 51 -3.65 18.83 -51.19
C SER A 51 -4.23 17.59 -51.86
N GLN A 52 -5.54 17.65 -52.13
CA GLN A 52 -6.39 16.69 -52.85
C GLN A 52 -7.31 15.82 -51.97
N LEU A 53 -8.28 16.47 -51.34
CA LEU A 53 -9.61 15.88 -51.09
C LEU A 53 -10.64 16.81 -51.77
N VAL A 54 -11.52 16.25 -52.60
CA VAL A 54 -12.64 16.98 -53.23
C VAL A 54 -13.94 16.42 -52.68
N CYS A 55 -14.62 17.19 -51.82
CA CYS A 55 -15.92 16.81 -51.25
C CYS A 55 -17.08 17.23 -52.17
N LYS A 56 -18.09 16.36 -52.33
CA LYS A 56 -19.40 16.72 -52.89
C LYS A 56 -20.41 16.92 -51.74
N TRP A 57 -21.27 17.92 -51.89
CA TRP A 57 -22.30 18.29 -50.90
C TRP A 57 -23.67 17.89 -51.43
N ASP A 58 -24.48 17.25 -50.60
CA ASP A 58 -25.87 16.96 -50.92
C ASP A 58 -26.77 18.18 -50.65
N GLU A 59 -27.77 18.40 -51.52
CA GLU A 59 -28.76 19.47 -51.40
C GLU A 59 -29.79 19.18 -50.28
N PRO A 60 -30.45 20.21 -49.71
CA PRO A 60 -31.14 20.09 -48.42
C PRO A 60 -32.44 19.30 -48.51
N GLU A 61 -32.51 18.18 -47.78
CA GLU A 61 -33.76 17.51 -47.46
C GLU A 61 -34.54 18.27 -46.37
N THR A 62 -35.85 18.16 -46.43
CA THR A 62 -36.86 18.78 -45.55
C THR A 62 -36.58 18.57 -44.06
N PRO A 63 -36.91 19.55 -43.19
CA PRO A 63 -36.61 19.47 -41.76
C PRO A 63 -37.29 18.26 -41.11
N PRO A 64 -36.58 17.50 -40.25
CA PRO A 64 -37.15 16.36 -39.56
C PRO A 64 -38.30 16.82 -38.64
N PRO A 65 -39.29 15.95 -38.39
CA PRO A 65 -40.37 16.24 -37.46
C PRO A 65 -39.81 16.57 -36.06
N PRO A 66 -40.51 17.41 -35.27
CA PRO A 66 -40.07 17.77 -33.93
C PRO A 66 -39.91 16.51 -33.06
N PRO A 67 -38.88 16.45 -32.20
CA PRO A 67 -38.64 15.29 -31.35
C PRO A 67 -39.84 15.05 -30.40
N PRO A 68 -40.14 13.79 -30.06
CA PRO A 68 -41.19 13.47 -29.10
C PRO A 68 -40.90 14.11 -27.73
N PRO A 69 -41.93 14.44 -26.94
CA PRO A 69 -41.75 14.97 -25.59
C PRO A 69 -40.97 13.98 -24.71
N PRO A 70 -40.18 14.48 -23.74
CA PRO A 70 -39.33 13.64 -22.91
C PRO A 70 -40.15 12.73 -21.99
N THR A 71 -39.62 11.53 -21.72
CA THR A 71 -40.23 10.61 -20.75
C THR A 71 -39.92 11.09 -19.32
N LYS A 72 -40.96 11.34 -18.53
CA LYS A 72 -40.85 11.86 -17.15
C LYS A 72 -40.95 10.74 -16.12
N PHE A 73 -40.09 10.76 -15.10
CA PHE A 73 -40.18 9.82 -13.97
C PHE A 73 -39.46 10.37 -12.73
N LYS A 74 -39.82 9.85 -11.55
CA LYS A 74 -39.16 10.16 -10.27
C LYS A 74 -38.18 9.06 -9.87
N ALA A 75 -36.97 9.44 -9.48
CA ALA A 75 -35.96 8.52 -8.96
C ALA A 75 -35.60 8.89 -7.51
N MET A 76 -35.52 7.89 -6.64
CA MET A 76 -34.93 8.06 -5.31
C MET A 76 -33.63 7.28 -5.24
N VAL A 77 -32.55 7.96 -4.92
CA VAL A 77 -31.26 7.32 -4.62
C VAL A 77 -31.30 6.87 -3.16
N VAL A 78 -31.10 5.58 -2.94
CA VAL A 78 -31.02 4.96 -1.62
C VAL A 78 -29.59 4.48 -1.47
N GLY A 79 -28.78 5.12 -0.64
CA GLY A 79 -27.36 4.75 -0.57
C GLY A 79 -26.56 5.23 0.62
N ASP A 80 -25.26 4.97 0.57
CA ASP A 80 -24.36 5.30 1.68
C ASP A 80 -23.45 6.51 1.38
N SER A 81 -22.24 6.53 1.93
CA SER A 81 -21.23 7.55 1.68
C SER A 81 -20.84 7.67 0.21
N ILE A 82 -20.81 6.57 -0.56
CA ILE A 82 -20.51 6.56 -2.00
C ILE A 82 -21.54 7.39 -2.77
N SER A 83 -22.81 7.29 -2.37
CA SER A 83 -23.91 8.06 -2.95
C SER A 83 -24.10 9.45 -2.35
N HIS A 84 -23.79 9.64 -1.07
CA HIS A 84 -23.95 10.92 -0.39
C HIS A 84 -22.95 11.97 -0.90
N GLY A 85 -21.69 11.58 -1.08
CA GLY A 85 -20.59 12.45 -1.51
C GLY A 85 -20.16 13.45 -0.42
N HIS A 86 -19.06 14.14 -0.70
CA HIS A 86 -18.43 15.17 0.11
C HIS A 86 -18.70 16.58 -0.44
N GLU A 87 -18.40 17.61 0.35
CA GLU A 87 -18.41 18.98 -0.17
C GLU A 87 -17.55 19.08 -1.44
N GLY A 88 -18.07 19.77 -2.45
CA GLY A 88 -17.37 20.00 -3.71
C GLY A 88 -17.41 18.84 -4.70
N ASP A 89 -18.05 17.71 -4.38
CA ASP A 89 -18.30 16.63 -5.34
C ASP A 89 -19.36 17.04 -6.35
N TYR A 90 -19.26 16.51 -7.57
CA TYR A 90 -20.39 16.52 -8.49
C TYR A 90 -21.38 15.43 -8.10
N THR A 91 -20.88 14.30 -7.60
CA THR A 91 -21.53 13.02 -7.32
C THR A 91 -21.98 12.29 -8.60
N TRP A 92 -22.00 10.96 -8.55
CA TRP A 92 -22.52 10.14 -9.65
C TRP A 92 -24.00 10.46 -9.96
N ARG A 93 -24.75 10.94 -8.97
CA ARG A 93 -26.15 11.39 -9.13
C ARG A 93 -26.25 12.54 -10.13
N TYR A 94 -25.33 13.49 -10.08
CA TYR A 94 -25.28 14.57 -11.06
C TYR A 94 -24.84 14.07 -12.43
N ARG A 95 -23.82 13.20 -12.50
CA ARG A 95 -23.38 12.62 -13.79
C ARG A 95 -24.51 11.85 -14.49
N LEU A 96 -25.30 11.10 -13.72
CA LEU A 96 -26.47 10.41 -14.22
C LEU A 96 -27.56 11.40 -14.67
N SER A 97 -27.75 12.53 -13.97
CA SER A 97 -28.71 13.57 -14.37
C SER A 97 -28.32 14.21 -15.71
N GLN A 98 -27.03 14.50 -15.90
CA GLN A 98 -26.50 14.99 -17.17
C GLN A 98 -26.80 14.00 -18.29
N TRP A 99 -26.57 12.70 -18.05
CA TRP A 99 -26.91 11.65 -19.00
C TRP A 99 -28.41 11.65 -19.35
N THR A 100 -29.31 11.72 -18.37
CA THR A 100 -30.77 11.73 -18.67
C THR A 100 -31.18 12.88 -19.58
N GLY A 101 -30.58 14.06 -19.42
CA GLY A 101 -30.80 15.21 -20.31
C GLY A 101 -30.40 14.96 -21.76
N THR A 102 -29.40 14.09 -22.01
CA THR A 102 -29.00 13.68 -23.37
C THR A 102 -29.90 12.61 -23.99
N GLN A 103 -30.71 11.91 -23.19
CA GLN A 103 -31.51 10.76 -23.62
C GLN A 103 -33.00 11.10 -23.86
N ASN A 104 -33.37 12.38 -23.92
CA ASN A 104 -34.76 12.83 -23.95
C ASN A 104 -35.58 12.28 -22.76
N LEU A 105 -34.94 12.24 -21.58
CA LEU A 105 -35.54 11.86 -20.31
C LEU A 105 -35.58 13.08 -19.39
N GLU A 106 -36.62 13.17 -18.56
CA GLU A 106 -36.76 14.19 -17.52
C GLU A 106 -36.92 13.49 -16.18
N MET A 107 -35.80 13.31 -15.48
CA MET A 107 -35.75 12.64 -14.18
C MET A 107 -35.83 13.66 -13.04
N THR A 108 -36.72 13.43 -12.08
CA THR A 108 -36.82 14.21 -10.84
C THR A 108 -36.28 13.38 -9.67
N TYR A 109 -35.24 13.87 -9.00
CA TYR A 109 -34.70 13.25 -7.80
C TYR A 109 -35.60 13.52 -6.59
N VAL A 110 -35.88 12.51 -5.76
CA VAL A 110 -36.74 12.68 -4.58
C VAL A 110 -36.13 12.02 -3.35
N GLY A 111 -36.35 12.61 -2.19
CA GLY A 111 -35.90 12.07 -0.90
C GLY A 111 -35.86 13.14 0.20
N PRO A 112 -35.60 12.73 1.45
CA PRO A 112 -35.58 13.62 2.61
C PRO A 112 -34.32 14.50 2.70
N TYR A 113 -33.22 14.09 2.08
CA TYR A 113 -31.93 14.76 2.20
C TYR A 113 -31.62 15.58 0.97
N LYS A 114 -30.83 16.63 1.20
CA LYS A 114 -30.28 17.52 0.18
C LYS A 114 -28.84 17.86 0.52
N GLY A 115 -28.02 18.11 -0.49
CA GLY A 115 -26.60 18.42 -0.31
C GLY A 115 -25.70 17.18 -0.28
N THR A 116 -24.49 17.37 0.24
CA THR A 116 -23.47 16.35 0.46
C THR A 116 -23.11 16.25 1.95
N PHE A 117 -22.23 15.33 2.34
CA PHE A 117 -21.87 15.15 3.74
C PHE A 117 -21.36 16.45 4.40
N PRO A 118 -21.91 16.84 5.57
CA PRO A 118 -21.52 18.09 6.23
C PRO A 118 -20.08 18.03 6.72
N LYS A 119 -19.37 19.16 6.59
CA LYS A 119 -17.99 19.28 7.09
C LYS A 119 -17.88 19.04 8.60
N SER A 120 -16.85 18.31 9.00
CA SER A 120 -16.46 18.17 10.40
C SER A 120 -16.08 19.52 10.99
N THR A 121 -16.59 19.82 12.19
CA THR A 121 -16.23 21.01 12.96
C THR A 121 -15.27 20.64 14.08
N THR A 122 -14.22 21.44 14.26
CA THR A 122 -13.25 21.25 15.34
C THR A 122 -13.80 21.84 16.64
N SER A 123 -13.80 21.04 17.70
CA SER A 123 -14.03 21.52 19.07
C SER A 123 -12.77 21.26 19.92
N PRO A 124 -12.52 22.06 20.97
CA PRO A 124 -11.47 21.76 21.92
C PRO A 124 -11.64 20.37 22.56
N PRO A 125 -10.55 19.68 22.91
CA PRO A 125 -10.60 18.44 23.68
C PRO A 125 -11.52 18.58 24.90
N SER A 126 -12.43 17.62 25.03
CA SER A 126 -13.34 17.51 26.17
C SER A 126 -12.97 16.26 26.97
N PRO A 127 -13.15 16.28 28.30
CA PRO A 127 -12.82 15.12 29.12
C PRO A 127 -13.69 13.93 28.72
N ALA A 128 -13.13 12.72 28.85
CA ALA A 128 -13.91 11.49 28.67
C ALA A 128 -15.12 11.46 29.62
N PRO A 129 -16.17 10.68 29.32
CA PRO A 129 -17.31 10.53 30.22
C PRO A 129 -16.90 10.09 31.62
N LEU A 130 -17.64 10.55 32.63
CA LEU A 130 -17.51 9.98 33.97
C LEU A 130 -17.87 8.50 33.91
N LYS A 131 -17.08 7.64 34.56
CA LYS A 131 -17.34 6.19 34.62
C LYS A 131 -18.81 5.92 35.00
N GLY A 132 -19.50 5.11 34.19
CA GLY A 132 -20.92 4.77 34.37
C GLY A 132 -21.94 5.77 33.81
N HIS A 133 -21.52 6.81 33.07
CA HIS A 133 -22.42 7.76 32.40
C HIS A 133 -22.26 7.69 30.88
N SER A 134 -23.38 7.68 30.14
CA SER A 134 -23.38 7.72 28.67
C SER A 134 -23.25 9.15 28.15
N SER A 135 -22.43 9.35 27.11
CA SER A 135 -22.41 10.61 26.36
C SER A 135 -23.75 10.85 25.65
N PRO A 136 -24.20 12.11 25.52
CA PRO A 136 -25.29 12.45 24.61
C PRO A 136 -24.91 12.07 23.17
N ALA A 137 -25.82 11.47 22.42
CA ALA A 137 -25.59 11.20 20.99
C ALA A 137 -25.42 12.54 20.25
N ALA A 138 -24.32 12.69 19.50
CA ALA A 138 -24.16 13.82 18.60
C ALA A 138 -25.24 13.76 17.52
N THR A 139 -26.08 14.78 17.43
CA THR A 139 -27.11 14.89 16.40
C THR A 139 -26.55 15.63 15.19
N THR A 140 -26.16 14.90 14.15
CA THR A 140 -25.81 15.52 12.86
C THR A 140 -27.09 15.79 12.08
N ASP A 141 -27.35 17.05 11.73
CA ASP A 141 -28.47 17.38 10.84
C ASP A 141 -28.13 16.95 9.42
N LEU A 142 -28.79 15.88 8.95
CA LEU A 142 -28.63 15.34 7.59
C LEU A 142 -29.58 15.99 6.58
N THR A 143 -30.46 16.91 7.02
CA THR A 143 -31.48 17.51 6.14
C THR A 143 -30.92 18.60 5.24
N HIS A 144 -29.80 19.23 5.64
CA HIS A 144 -29.09 20.25 4.90
C HIS A 144 -27.59 19.96 4.93
N GLY A 145 -27.12 19.20 3.93
CA GLY A 145 -25.71 18.88 3.75
C GLY A 145 -24.86 20.06 3.27
N SER A 146 -23.57 19.79 3.02
CA SER A 146 -22.65 20.72 2.37
C SER A 146 -23.00 20.94 0.89
N GLY A 147 -22.30 21.88 0.25
CA GLY A 147 -22.49 22.23 -1.16
C GLY A 147 -21.82 21.26 -2.14
N TYR A 148 -22.32 21.25 -3.37
CA TYR A 148 -21.76 20.48 -4.49
C TYR A 148 -20.65 21.23 -5.24
N ALA A 149 -20.04 20.59 -6.23
CA ALA A 149 -19.01 21.18 -7.09
C ALA A 149 -19.44 22.49 -7.76
N ALA A 150 -18.46 23.37 -7.98
CA ALA A 150 -18.66 24.61 -8.73
C ALA A 150 -19.08 24.32 -10.19
N GLY A 151 -20.00 25.12 -10.73
CA GLY A 151 -20.49 24.99 -12.11
C GLY A 151 -21.67 24.04 -12.29
N MET A 152 -22.16 23.40 -11.22
CA MET A 152 -23.42 22.67 -11.27
C MET A 152 -24.60 23.60 -11.48
N SER A 153 -25.61 23.11 -12.21
CA SER A 153 -26.85 23.87 -12.43
C SER A 153 -27.55 24.08 -11.10
N SER A 154 -27.91 25.33 -10.80
CA SER A 154 -28.69 25.71 -9.60
C SER A 154 -30.07 25.07 -9.56
N ASP A 155 -30.57 24.65 -10.72
CA ASP A 155 -31.94 24.17 -10.90
C ASP A 155 -32.02 22.63 -10.90
N TRP A 156 -30.88 21.95 -10.67
CA TRP A 156 -30.83 20.49 -10.53
C TRP A 156 -31.48 20.03 -9.22
N ASP A 157 -32.36 19.02 -9.30
CA ASP A 157 -32.96 18.41 -8.12
C ASP A 157 -31.93 17.55 -7.37
N THR A 158 -31.78 17.83 -6.09
CA THR A 158 -30.78 17.21 -5.22
C THR A 158 -31.37 16.20 -4.26
N GLY A 159 -32.69 15.94 -4.29
CA GLY A 159 -33.37 15.07 -3.33
C GLY A 159 -32.85 13.63 -3.33
N HIS A 160 -32.46 13.10 -2.17
CA HIS A 160 -32.01 11.71 -2.04
C HIS A 160 -32.30 11.13 -0.67
N PHE A 161 -32.18 9.80 -0.56
CA PHE A 161 -32.18 9.05 0.69
C PHE A 161 -30.83 8.31 0.84
N ALA A 162 -29.74 9.06 0.73
CA ALA A 162 -28.39 8.55 0.97
C ALA A 162 -27.71 9.29 2.11
N ALA A 163 -27.02 8.57 2.99
CA ALA A 163 -26.28 9.19 4.08
C ALA A 163 -25.02 8.39 4.45
N TRP A 164 -24.00 9.06 4.98
CA TRP A 164 -22.72 8.43 5.27
C TRP A 164 -22.87 7.33 6.32
N GLY A 165 -22.27 6.17 6.08
CA GLY A 165 -22.32 5.01 6.99
C GLY A 165 -23.65 4.23 7.00
N ARG A 166 -24.58 4.55 6.10
CA ARG A 166 -25.86 3.84 5.98
C ARG A 166 -25.67 2.38 5.59
N GLN A 167 -26.57 1.55 6.09
CA GLN A 167 -26.55 0.09 5.95
C GLN A 167 -27.91 -0.38 5.43
N ALA A 168 -27.93 -1.44 4.62
CA ALA A 168 -29.17 -2.10 4.21
C ALA A 168 -29.97 -2.61 5.42
N ALA A 169 -29.28 -3.11 6.46
CA ALA A 169 -29.87 -3.54 7.73
C ALA A 169 -30.67 -2.45 8.45
N GLN A 170 -30.29 -1.18 8.28
CA GLN A 170 -31.00 -0.03 8.81
C GLN A 170 -32.13 0.41 7.87
N ASP A 171 -31.81 0.59 6.59
CA ASP A 171 -32.72 1.24 5.64
C ASP A 171 -33.92 0.38 5.26
N LYS A 172 -33.82 -0.95 5.38
CA LYS A 172 -34.99 -1.85 5.24
C LYS A 172 -36.15 -1.47 6.17
N GLY A 173 -35.86 -0.90 7.35
CA GLY A 173 -36.87 -0.46 8.32
C GLY A 173 -37.44 0.94 8.04
N GLN A 174 -36.82 1.70 7.14
CA GLN A 174 -37.18 3.10 6.87
C GLN A 174 -37.76 3.31 5.46
N ILE A 175 -37.42 2.42 4.51
CA ILE A 175 -37.73 2.61 3.09
C ILE A 175 -39.23 2.68 2.80
N GLN A 176 -40.08 1.98 3.58
CA GLN A 176 -41.52 1.99 3.38
C GLN A 176 -42.10 3.41 3.52
N GLU A 177 -41.69 4.13 4.57
CA GLU A 177 -42.14 5.50 4.82
C GLU A 177 -41.58 6.47 3.76
N MET A 178 -40.32 6.29 3.36
CA MET A 178 -39.69 7.11 2.32
C MET A 178 -40.42 6.95 0.98
N VAL A 179 -40.71 5.71 0.55
CA VAL A 179 -41.47 5.45 -0.68
C VAL A 179 -42.88 6.00 -0.59
N ALA A 180 -43.58 5.81 0.53
CA ALA A 180 -44.93 6.34 0.74
C ALA A 180 -44.98 7.87 0.63
N THR A 181 -43.98 8.55 1.20
CA THR A 181 -43.91 10.02 1.26
C THR A 181 -43.51 10.65 -0.07
N TYR A 182 -42.44 10.16 -0.69
CA TYR A 182 -41.82 10.80 -1.85
C TYR A 182 -42.31 10.24 -3.20
N GLN A 183 -42.99 9.08 -3.19
CA GLN A 183 -43.58 8.43 -4.36
C GLN A 183 -42.62 8.28 -5.57
N PRO A 184 -41.41 7.73 -5.39
CA PRO A 184 -40.50 7.46 -6.52
C PRO A 184 -41.07 6.41 -7.47
N ASP A 185 -40.76 6.51 -8.77
CA ASP A 185 -41.10 5.48 -9.77
C ASP A 185 -40.02 4.39 -9.86
N ILE A 186 -38.78 4.75 -9.52
CA ILE A 186 -37.64 3.85 -9.43
C ILE A 186 -36.77 4.17 -8.22
N LEU A 187 -36.29 3.13 -7.54
CA LEU A 187 -35.20 3.23 -6.56
C LEU A 187 -33.88 2.90 -7.25
N LEU A 188 -32.88 3.76 -7.05
CA LEU A 188 -31.49 3.52 -7.41
C LEU A 188 -30.75 3.17 -6.11
N VAL A 189 -30.51 1.89 -5.88
CA VAL A 189 -30.04 1.36 -4.60
C VAL A 189 -28.54 1.04 -4.69
N GLU A 190 -27.75 1.69 -3.85
CA GLU A 190 -26.32 1.49 -3.68
C GLU A 190 -26.07 1.34 -2.17
N LEU A 191 -26.25 0.12 -1.66
CA LEU A 191 -26.14 -0.21 -0.23
C LEU A 191 -25.57 -1.63 -0.08
N GLY A 192 -25.01 -1.90 1.10
CA GLY A 192 -24.54 -3.22 1.50
C GLY A 192 -23.06 -3.24 1.88
N PHE A 193 -22.26 -2.27 1.40
CA PHE A 193 -20.84 -2.19 1.74
C PHE A 193 -20.64 -2.07 3.26
N ASN A 194 -21.33 -1.12 3.91
CA ASN A 194 -21.20 -0.94 5.36
C ASN A 194 -21.69 -2.15 6.18
N ASP A 195 -22.65 -2.91 5.65
CA ASP A 195 -23.16 -4.11 6.31
C ASP A 195 -22.05 -5.17 6.45
N VAL A 196 -21.35 -5.47 5.35
CA VAL A 196 -20.27 -6.47 5.32
C VAL A 196 -18.93 -5.91 5.83
N GLY A 197 -18.69 -4.61 5.64
CA GLY A 197 -17.46 -3.90 5.96
C GLY A 197 -17.21 -3.70 7.45
N TRP A 198 -18.27 -3.47 8.22
CA TRP A 198 -18.18 -3.01 9.61
C TRP A 198 -18.88 -3.93 10.61
N PHE A 199 -18.85 -5.24 10.34
CA PHE A 199 -19.34 -6.30 11.25
C PHE A 199 -20.83 -6.17 11.65
N VAL A 200 -21.63 -5.47 10.85
CA VAL A 200 -23.09 -5.35 11.05
C VAL A 200 -23.79 -6.63 10.60
N SER A 201 -23.37 -7.20 9.47
CA SER A 201 -23.90 -8.45 8.93
C SER A 201 -22.85 -9.22 8.12
N ASP A 202 -23.12 -10.52 7.92
CA ASP A 202 -22.47 -11.33 6.91
C ASP A 202 -23.18 -11.19 5.54
N ALA A 203 -22.65 -11.83 4.50
CA ALA A 203 -23.25 -11.78 3.16
C ALA A 203 -24.72 -12.21 3.13
N ASP A 204 -25.08 -13.28 3.85
CA ASP A 204 -26.46 -13.77 3.99
C ASP A 204 -27.38 -12.77 4.70
N GLY A 205 -26.91 -12.17 5.79
CA GLY A 205 -27.61 -11.13 6.55
C GLY A 205 -27.87 -9.88 5.70
N THR A 206 -26.86 -9.45 4.94
CA THR A 206 -26.98 -8.32 4.00
C THR A 206 -27.98 -8.62 2.88
N LEU A 207 -27.93 -9.81 2.28
CA LEU A 207 -28.89 -10.19 1.23
C LEU A 207 -30.33 -10.25 1.76
N ARG A 208 -30.55 -10.78 2.97
CA ARG A 208 -31.87 -10.77 3.63
C ARG A 208 -32.37 -9.34 3.86
N SER A 209 -31.49 -8.45 4.30
CA SER A 209 -31.82 -7.04 4.50
C SER A 209 -32.21 -6.35 3.19
N MET A 210 -31.50 -6.65 2.09
CA MET A 210 -31.85 -6.15 0.75
C MET A 210 -33.22 -6.69 0.26
N ASN A 211 -33.52 -7.97 0.49
CA ASN A 211 -34.82 -8.56 0.18
C ASN A 211 -35.97 -7.88 0.97
N GLU A 212 -35.76 -7.65 2.27
CA GLU A 212 -36.73 -6.95 3.12
C GLU A 212 -36.93 -5.51 2.64
N LEU A 213 -35.87 -4.80 2.24
CA LEU A 213 -35.95 -3.46 1.66
C LEU A 213 -36.84 -3.44 0.40
N VAL A 214 -36.65 -4.39 -0.52
CA VAL A 214 -37.49 -4.54 -1.72
C VAL A 214 -38.96 -4.81 -1.34
N GLY A 215 -39.19 -5.71 -0.38
CA GLY A 215 -40.53 -6.03 0.11
C GLY A 215 -41.25 -4.82 0.74
N GLN A 216 -40.54 -4.06 1.57
CA GLN A 216 -41.09 -2.88 2.25
C GLN A 216 -41.37 -1.73 1.28
N ALA A 217 -40.51 -1.51 0.29
CA ALA A 217 -40.76 -0.54 -0.78
C ALA A 217 -42.02 -0.91 -1.59
N ARG A 218 -42.19 -2.19 -1.96
CA ARG A 218 -43.40 -2.69 -2.64
C ARG A 218 -44.67 -2.58 -1.80
N ALA A 219 -44.56 -2.74 -0.48
CA ALA A 219 -45.68 -2.56 0.42
C ALA A 219 -46.22 -1.12 0.40
N ALA A 220 -45.35 -0.12 0.18
CA ALA A 220 -45.76 1.27 0.01
C ALA A 220 -46.22 1.60 -1.42
N LYS A 221 -45.54 1.06 -2.45
CA LYS A 221 -45.87 1.28 -3.86
C LYS A 221 -45.68 -0.02 -4.67
N PRO A 222 -46.75 -0.77 -4.97
CA PRO A 222 -46.66 -2.11 -5.58
C PRO A 222 -46.04 -2.17 -6.98
N ASP A 223 -46.00 -1.06 -7.71
CA ASP A 223 -45.48 -0.95 -9.08
C ASP A 223 -44.08 -0.29 -9.16
N ILE A 224 -43.44 -0.06 -8.02
CA ILE A 224 -42.11 0.57 -7.96
C ILE A 224 -41.04 -0.30 -8.64
N LYS A 225 -40.07 0.34 -9.29
CA LYS A 225 -38.94 -0.29 -9.97
C LYS A 225 -37.67 -0.22 -9.13
N PHE A 226 -36.72 -1.12 -9.34
CA PHE A 226 -35.47 -1.18 -8.56
C PHE A 226 -34.25 -1.40 -9.46
N ALA A 227 -33.29 -0.50 -9.45
CA ALA A 227 -31.94 -0.74 -9.93
C ALA A 227 -31.03 -0.94 -8.70
N ILE A 228 -30.59 -2.17 -8.44
CA ILE A 228 -29.84 -2.54 -7.22
C ILE A 228 -28.39 -2.85 -7.60
N ALA A 229 -27.44 -2.11 -7.05
CA ALA A 229 -26.02 -2.32 -7.24
C ALA A 229 -25.48 -3.48 -6.41
N ASN A 230 -24.56 -4.25 -7.01
CA ASN A 230 -23.62 -5.06 -6.25
C ASN A 230 -22.60 -4.16 -5.54
N ILE A 231 -21.91 -4.70 -4.53
CA ILE A 231 -20.97 -3.95 -3.70
C ILE A 231 -19.66 -3.79 -4.48
N PRO A 232 -19.13 -2.57 -4.68
CA PRO A 232 -17.81 -2.40 -5.29
C PRO A 232 -16.72 -2.89 -4.33
N HIS A 233 -15.63 -3.42 -4.89
CA HIS A 233 -14.41 -3.66 -4.14
C HIS A 233 -13.72 -2.35 -3.73
N ARG A 234 -12.76 -2.50 -2.82
CA ARG A 234 -11.91 -1.43 -2.30
C ARG A 234 -10.44 -1.84 -2.29
N THR A 235 -9.54 -0.86 -2.14
CA THR A 235 -8.14 -1.14 -1.78
C THR A 235 -8.08 -2.02 -0.54
N PHE A 236 -7.21 -3.03 -0.56
CA PHE A 236 -7.07 -4.00 0.53
C PHE A 236 -6.75 -3.30 1.87
N ILE A 237 -7.42 -3.76 2.93
CA ILE A 237 -7.13 -3.34 4.29
C ILE A 237 -6.38 -4.50 4.95
N GLY A 238 -5.16 -4.26 5.42
CA GLY A 238 -4.35 -5.28 6.10
C GLY A 238 -5.14 -5.99 7.21
N GLY A 239 -5.12 -7.32 7.21
CA GLY A 239 -5.87 -8.15 8.17
C GLY A 239 -7.36 -8.32 7.88
N ARG A 240 -7.89 -7.77 6.78
CA ARG A 240 -9.33 -7.82 6.42
C ARG A 240 -9.62 -8.65 5.17
N GLN A 241 -8.97 -9.82 5.03
CA GLN A 241 -9.34 -10.78 3.98
C GLN A 241 -10.83 -11.17 4.07
N ASP A 242 -11.38 -11.19 5.29
CA ASP A 242 -12.80 -11.42 5.54
C ASP A 242 -13.72 -10.45 4.76
N LEU A 243 -13.28 -9.20 4.54
CA LEU A 243 -14.06 -8.22 3.78
C LEU A 243 -14.09 -8.56 2.30
N VAL A 244 -12.97 -8.96 1.72
CA VAL A 244 -12.88 -9.38 0.31
C VAL A 244 -13.79 -10.59 0.08
N ASP A 245 -13.69 -11.59 0.95
CA ASP A 245 -14.44 -12.84 0.84
C ASP A 245 -15.95 -12.59 0.99
N LYS A 246 -16.37 -11.76 1.97
CA LYS A 246 -17.79 -11.41 2.17
C LYS A 246 -18.35 -10.58 1.02
N THR A 247 -17.58 -9.65 0.45
CA THR A 247 -17.99 -8.86 -0.71
C THR A 247 -18.20 -9.77 -1.92
N ASN A 248 -17.26 -10.68 -2.18
CA ASN A 248 -17.39 -11.68 -3.25
C ASN A 248 -18.64 -12.55 -3.04
N GLN A 249 -18.80 -13.12 -1.84
CA GLN A 249 -19.94 -13.96 -1.50
C GLN A 249 -21.27 -13.22 -1.68
N TYR A 250 -21.41 -11.99 -1.19
CA TYR A 250 -22.62 -11.20 -1.38
C TYR A 250 -22.91 -10.93 -2.86
N ASN A 251 -21.89 -10.52 -3.62
CA ASN A 251 -22.02 -10.20 -5.04
C ASN A 251 -22.43 -11.42 -5.89
N GLU A 252 -21.85 -12.59 -5.59
CA GLU A 252 -22.23 -13.86 -6.21
C GLU A 252 -23.70 -14.24 -5.92
N MET A 253 -24.16 -13.99 -4.69
CA MET A 253 -25.53 -14.29 -4.27
C MET A 253 -26.57 -13.29 -4.80
N LEU A 254 -26.20 -12.03 -5.01
CA LEU A 254 -27.13 -10.96 -5.38
C LEU A 254 -27.75 -11.18 -6.76
N GLY A 255 -27.00 -11.64 -7.75
CA GLY A 255 -27.49 -11.85 -9.12
C GLY A 255 -28.70 -12.79 -9.19
N PRO A 256 -28.59 -14.05 -8.69
CA PRO A 256 -29.73 -14.98 -8.59
C PRO A 256 -30.89 -14.42 -7.77
N ALA A 257 -30.61 -13.69 -6.69
CA ALA A 257 -31.64 -13.12 -5.82
C ALA A 257 -32.45 -12.01 -6.52
N VAL A 258 -31.78 -11.09 -7.22
CA VAL A 258 -32.42 -10.05 -8.04
C VAL A 258 -33.33 -10.66 -9.10
N ALA A 259 -32.88 -11.73 -9.78
CA ALA A 259 -33.70 -12.45 -10.75
C ALA A 259 -34.94 -13.07 -10.10
N ALA A 260 -34.82 -13.61 -8.88
CA ALA A 260 -35.93 -14.18 -8.12
C ALA A 260 -36.91 -13.12 -7.60
N TRP A 261 -36.44 -11.91 -7.29
CA TRP A 261 -37.28 -10.81 -6.83
C TRP A 261 -38.00 -10.07 -7.96
N ASN A 262 -37.55 -10.23 -9.21
CA ASN A 262 -38.10 -9.54 -10.37
C ASN A 262 -39.59 -9.88 -10.62
N GLN A 263 -40.43 -8.87 -10.80
CA GLN A 263 -41.85 -9.02 -11.13
C GLN A 263 -42.20 -8.15 -12.33
N PRO A 264 -43.02 -8.61 -13.30
CA PRO A 264 -43.34 -7.79 -14.48
C PRO A 264 -43.94 -6.41 -14.15
N SER A 265 -44.72 -6.32 -13.06
CA SER A 265 -45.31 -5.06 -12.58
C SER A 265 -44.37 -4.21 -11.72
N SER A 266 -43.26 -4.78 -11.23
CA SER A 266 -42.30 -4.15 -10.33
C SER A 266 -40.90 -4.72 -10.63
N PRO A 267 -40.30 -4.36 -11.77
CA PRO A 267 -39.06 -4.98 -12.22
C PRO A 267 -37.87 -4.61 -11.33
N VAL A 268 -36.95 -5.56 -11.20
CA VAL A 268 -35.68 -5.43 -10.46
C VAL A 268 -34.54 -5.70 -11.42
N GLY A 269 -33.62 -4.74 -11.58
CA GLY A 269 -32.42 -4.85 -12.38
C GLY A 269 -31.17 -4.85 -11.51
N LEU A 270 -30.23 -5.73 -11.81
CA LEU A 270 -28.90 -5.73 -11.22
C LEU A 270 -28.05 -4.65 -11.90
N VAL A 271 -27.48 -3.76 -11.11
CA VAL A 271 -26.44 -2.82 -11.54
C VAL A 271 -25.10 -3.46 -11.24
N ASP A 272 -24.34 -3.79 -12.28
CA ASP A 272 -22.97 -4.27 -12.13
C ASP A 272 -22.03 -3.10 -11.85
N LEU A 273 -22.03 -2.64 -10.61
CA LEU A 273 -21.17 -1.59 -10.10
C LEU A 273 -19.75 -2.12 -9.88
N ASN A 274 -19.59 -3.29 -9.25
CA ASN A 274 -18.29 -3.90 -9.00
C ASN A 274 -17.48 -4.14 -10.28
N GLY A 275 -18.12 -4.60 -11.36
CA GLY A 275 -17.43 -4.78 -12.64
C GLY A 275 -17.17 -3.48 -13.41
N ALA A 276 -17.83 -2.38 -13.03
CA ALA A 276 -17.68 -1.08 -13.69
C ALA A 276 -16.78 -0.10 -12.95
N TYR A 277 -16.61 -0.29 -11.64
CA TYR A 277 -15.86 0.60 -10.77
C TYR A 277 -14.40 0.14 -10.71
N SER A 278 -13.47 0.97 -11.19
CA SER A 278 -12.05 0.66 -11.30
C SER A 278 -11.37 0.67 -9.93
N CYS A 279 -11.69 -0.34 -9.12
CA CYS A 279 -11.18 -0.53 -7.78
C CYS A 279 -11.17 -2.00 -7.39
N SER A 280 -10.02 -2.51 -6.97
CA SER A 280 -9.86 -3.88 -6.50
C SER A 280 -8.90 -3.95 -5.30
N PRO A 281 -8.94 -5.05 -4.52
CA PRO A 281 -8.00 -5.24 -3.42
C PRO A 281 -6.55 -5.35 -3.86
N ASN A 282 -6.31 -5.87 -5.08
CA ASN A 282 -4.99 -6.27 -5.56
C ASN A 282 -4.43 -5.38 -6.69
N ASP A 283 -5.29 -4.66 -7.39
CA ASP A 283 -4.94 -3.94 -8.64
C ASP A 283 -5.05 -2.40 -8.48
N GLY A 284 -5.20 -1.91 -7.24
CA GLY A 284 -5.35 -0.49 -6.95
C GLY A 284 -6.80 0.02 -7.06
N CYS A 285 -6.97 1.34 -6.98
CA CYS A 285 -8.30 1.95 -6.88
C CYS A 285 -8.36 3.34 -7.53
N ASP A 286 -8.14 3.37 -8.85
CA ASP A 286 -8.14 4.60 -9.66
C ASP A 286 -9.47 5.36 -9.60
N ALA A 287 -10.57 4.65 -9.35
CA ALA A 287 -11.91 5.25 -9.25
C ALA A 287 -12.18 5.98 -7.93
N ALA A 288 -11.36 5.79 -6.89
CA ALA A 288 -11.63 6.31 -5.56
C ALA A 288 -10.50 7.16 -4.99
N TYR A 289 -10.80 8.17 -4.17
CA TYR A 289 -9.78 9.05 -3.58
C TYR A 289 -9.16 8.51 -2.27
N ASP A 290 -9.82 7.57 -1.60
CA ASP A 290 -9.37 6.96 -0.34
C ASP A 290 -9.39 5.42 -0.35
N GLY A 291 -9.41 4.86 -1.56
CA GLY A 291 -9.51 3.44 -1.79
C GLY A 291 -10.93 2.87 -1.77
N LEU A 292 -11.98 3.69 -1.57
CA LEU A 292 -13.38 3.28 -1.74
C LEU A 292 -14.28 4.39 -2.32
N HIS A 293 -14.22 5.61 -1.81
CA HIS A 293 -15.15 6.68 -2.17
C HIS A 293 -14.79 7.34 -3.50
N PRO A 294 -15.76 7.58 -4.39
CA PRO A 294 -15.51 7.97 -5.78
C PRO A 294 -14.80 9.31 -5.88
N ASN A 295 -13.75 9.36 -6.70
CA ASN A 295 -13.25 10.61 -7.26
C ASN A 295 -14.06 10.97 -8.51
N GLU A 296 -13.66 12.02 -9.23
CA GLU A 296 -14.39 12.51 -10.40
C GLU A 296 -14.52 11.46 -11.51
N PHE A 297 -13.56 10.54 -11.63
CA PHE A 297 -13.62 9.42 -12.57
C PHE A 297 -14.59 8.34 -12.10
N GLY A 298 -14.49 7.91 -10.84
CA GLY A 298 -15.41 6.93 -10.26
C GLY A 298 -16.88 7.37 -10.29
N GLU A 299 -17.16 8.67 -10.19
CA GLU A 299 -18.52 9.22 -10.37
C GLU A 299 -19.11 8.88 -11.75
N TYR A 300 -18.30 8.92 -12.81
CA TYR A 300 -18.73 8.57 -14.18
C TYR A 300 -18.94 7.07 -14.33
N GLU A 301 -18.09 6.25 -13.71
CA GLU A 301 -18.20 4.79 -13.74
C GLU A 301 -19.48 4.30 -13.06
N ILE A 302 -19.76 4.79 -11.86
CA ILE A 302 -21.00 4.49 -11.13
C ILE A 302 -22.21 4.90 -11.98
N ALA A 303 -22.22 6.14 -12.50
CA ALA A 303 -23.31 6.62 -13.34
C ALA A 303 -23.45 5.81 -14.65
N SER A 304 -22.34 5.33 -15.22
CA SER A 304 -22.35 4.44 -16.39
C SER A 304 -23.02 3.11 -16.07
N ALA A 305 -22.68 2.47 -14.94
CA ALA A 305 -23.29 1.22 -14.50
C ALA A 305 -24.81 1.35 -14.34
N PHE A 306 -25.27 2.41 -13.67
CA PHE A 306 -26.71 2.69 -13.54
C PHE A 306 -27.36 2.95 -14.91
N SER A 307 -26.73 3.73 -15.79
CA SER A 307 -27.28 4.02 -17.12
C SER A 307 -27.50 2.77 -17.99
N ARG A 308 -26.58 1.79 -17.93
CA ARG A 308 -26.69 0.50 -18.65
C ARG A 308 -27.92 -0.28 -18.18
N THR A 309 -28.16 -0.28 -16.88
CA THR A 309 -29.31 -0.97 -16.27
C THR A 309 -30.62 -0.25 -16.59
N LEU A 310 -30.63 1.08 -16.55
CA LEU A 310 -31.76 1.92 -16.95
C LEU A 310 -32.22 1.65 -18.39
N ILE A 311 -31.27 1.46 -19.31
CA ILE A 311 -31.56 1.12 -20.71
C ILE A 311 -32.04 -0.32 -20.82
N SER A 312 -31.23 -1.28 -20.37
CA SER A 312 -31.44 -2.71 -20.66
C SER A 312 -32.66 -3.30 -19.96
N VAL A 313 -32.97 -2.85 -18.74
CA VAL A 313 -34.07 -3.41 -17.94
C VAL A 313 -35.33 -2.57 -18.05
N PHE A 314 -35.20 -1.24 -18.09
CA PHE A 314 -36.35 -0.34 -17.99
C PHE A 314 -36.68 0.40 -19.30
N GLY A 315 -35.86 0.26 -20.34
CA GLY A 315 -36.05 0.96 -21.61
C GLY A 315 -35.92 2.47 -21.50
N LEU A 316 -35.20 2.96 -20.47
CA LEU A 316 -34.99 4.38 -20.22
C LEU A 316 -33.65 4.80 -20.84
N GLY A 317 -33.74 5.46 -21.99
CA GLY A 317 -32.59 5.93 -22.76
C GLY A 317 -32.21 4.98 -23.90
N SER A 318 -31.20 5.36 -24.67
CA SER A 318 -30.82 4.70 -25.92
C SER A 318 -29.34 4.31 -25.99
N SER A 319 -28.49 5.00 -25.23
CA SER A 319 -27.06 4.69 -25.14
C SER A 319 -26.55 5.00 -23.73
N PRO A 320 -25.69 4.14 -23.15
CA PRO A 320 -25.23 4.35 -21.78
C PRO A 320 -24.28 5.55 -21.73
N LEU A 321 -24.09 6.09 -20.53
CA LEU A 321 -23.14 7.17 -20.30
C LEU A 321 -21.74 6.66 -20.64
N PHE A 322 -21.13 7.31 -21.62
CA PHE A 322 -19.73 7.16 -21.99
C PHE A 322 -19.06 8.52 -21.89
N TRP A 323 -17.88 8.53 -21.28
CA TRP A 323 -17.06 9.72 -21.20
C TRP A 323 -15.88 9.60 -22.17
N PHE A 324 -15.65 10.66 -22.95
CA PHE A 324 -14.52 10.79 -23.86
C PHE A 324 -13.87 12.15 -23.60
N GLY A 325 -12.87 12.22 -22.72
CA GLY A 325 -12.17 13.47 -22.45
C GLY A 325 -11.36 13.50 -21.17
N PHE A 326 -10.77 14.66 -20.91
CA PHE A 326 -10.06 14.98 -19.67
C PHE A 326 -11.06 15.33 -18.57
N ILE A 327 -11.05 14.60 -17.46
CA ILE A 327 -11.83 14.94 -16.26
C ILE A 327 -11.01 15.96 -15.47
N PRO A 328 -11.52 17.20 -15.27
CA PRO A 328 -10.80 18.18 -14.48
C PRO A 328 -10.63 17.66 -13.05
N GLU A 329 -9.40 17.68 -12.57
CA GLU A 329 -9.11 17.45 -11.16
C GLU A 329 -9.83 18.48 -10.30
N ARG A 330 -10.22 18.06 -9.11
CA ARG A 330 -10.77 18.94 -8.09
C ARG A 330 -9.78 20.05 -7.73
N PRO A 331 -10.28 21.29 -7.56
CA PRO A 331 -9.45 22.39 -7.09
C PRO A 331 -8.76 22.07 -5.75
N THR A 332 -7.43 22.09 -5.75
CA THR A 332 -6.61 21.71 -4.59
C THR A 332 -5.69 22.88 -4.20
N THR A 333 -6.29 23.93 -3.66
CA THR A 333 -5.57 25.16 -3.31
C THR A 333 -4.90 25.06 -1.95
N THR A 334 -3.70 25.66 -1.81
CA THR A 334 -3.02 25.80 -0.52
C THR A 334 -3.89 26.57 0.48
N PRO A 335 -4.04 26.10 1.73
CA PRO A 335 -4.80 26.81 2.75
C PRO A 335 -4.32 28.26 2.98
N THR A 336 -5.26 29.17 3.13
CA THR A 336 -5.00 30.56 3.52
C THR A 336 -5.32 30.76 5.01
N GLY A 337 -4.94 31.92 5.56
CA GLY A 337 -5.25 32.22 6.96
C GLY A 337 -4.59 31.28 7.98
N PHE A 338 -3.58 30.51 7.55
CA PHE A 338 -2.84 29.58 8.40
C PHE A 338 -2.22 30.28 9.60
N LYS A 339 -2.50 29.75 10.79
CA LYS A 339 -2.10 30.29 12.09
C LYS A 339 -1.80 29.17 13.06
N VAL A 340 -0.68 29.33 13.76
CA VAL A 340 -0.29 28.50 14.90
C VAL A 340 -0.26 29.40 16.14
N GLU A 341 -1.08 29.09 17.13
CA GLU A 341 -1.28 29.93 18.31
C GLU A 341 -1.00 29.14 19.59
N SER A 342 -0.20 29.71 20.50
CA SER A 342 -0.12 29.22 21.87
C SER A 342 -1.31 29.72 22.67
N LEU A 343 -2.08 28.79 23.22
CA LEU A 343 -3.24 29.00 24.07
C LEU A 343 -2.98 28.42 25.48
N PRO A 344 -3.76 28.82 26.49
CA PRO A 344 -3.67 28.17 27.81
C PRO A 344 -3.87 26.65 27.78
N LEU A 345 -4.62 26.13 26.80
CA LEU A 345 -4.84 24.68 26.63
C LEU A 345 -3.64 23.94 26.00
N GLY A 346 -2.72 24.66 25.36
CA GLY A 346 -1.67 24.09 24.51
C GLY A 346 -1.57 24.85 23.19
N ILE A 347 -1.43 24.18 22.06
CA ILE A 347 -1.35 24.81 20.75
C ILE A 347 -2.67 24.64 20.02
N LYS A 348 -3.11 25.69 19.33
CA LYS A 348 -4.15 25.61 18.29
C LYS A 348 -3.53 25.87 16.93
N VAL A 349 -3.75 24.95 16.01
CA VAL A 349 -3.39 25.11 14.60
C VAL A 349 -4.68 25.29 13.82
N SER A 350 -4.77 26.33 13.00
CA SER A 350 -5.99 26.61 12.23
C SER A 350 -5.71 27.34 10.93
N TRP A 351 -6.62 27.20 9.97
CA TRP A 351 -6.56 27.84 8.66
C TRP A 351 -7.97 28.10 8.13
N ASP A 352 -8.10 28.89 7.07
CA ASP A 352 -9.36 29.07 6.37
C ASP A 352 -9.75 27.77 5.68
N ALA A 353 -11.00 27.34 5.85
CA ALA A 353 -11.49 26.13 5.20
C ALA A 353 -11.46 26.28 3.68
N VAL A 354 -10.78 25.36 3.01
CA VAL A 354 -10.78 25.23 1.55
C VAL A 354 -12.08 24.54 1.13
N TYR A 355 -12.85 25.19 0.25
CA TYR A 355 -14.09 24.62 -0.27
C TYR A 355 -13.78 23.40 -1.11
N GLY A 356 -14.49 22.29 -0.86
CA GLY A 356 -14.25 21.04 -1.55
C GLY A 356 -12.92 20.37 -1.20
N ALA A 357 -12.34 20.61 -0.03
CA ALA A 357 -11.27 19.74 0.47
C ALA A 357 -11.86 18.43 1.04
N HIS A 358 -11.29 17.27 0.71
CA HIS A 358 -11.59 16.02 1.43
C HIS A 358 -10.96 16.01 2.83
N GLY A 359 -9.79 16.62 2.97
CA GLY A 359 -9.14 16.83 4.25
C GLY A 359 -7.87 17.67 4.11
N TYR A 360 -7.04 17.58 5.14
CA TYR A 360 -5.77 18.30 5.21
C TYR A 360 -4.68 17.38 5.76
N ASP A 361 -3.51 17.43 5.15
CA ASP A 361 -2.30 16.90 5.80
C ASP A 361 -1.69 18.00 6.67
N ILE A 362 -1.19 17.60 7.81
CA ILE A 362 -0.49 18.44 8.79
C ILE A 362 0.87 17.81 8.98
N ARG A 363 1.93 18.60 8.83
CA ARG A 363 3.27 18.19 9.26
C ARG A 363 3.70 19.01 10.47
N GLU A 364 4.30 18.31 11.42
CA GLU A 364 4.79 18.86 12.67
C GLU A 364 6.24 18.42 12.90
N GLY A 365 7.09 19.33 13.35
CA GLY A 365 8.48 19.03 13.69
C GLY A 365 8.99 19.85 14.86
N TRP A 366 10.02 19.37 15.53
CA TRP A 366 10.73 20.16 16.53
C TRP A 366 11.57 21.23 15.85
N THR A 367 11.46 22.48 16.31
CA THR A 367 12.15 23.60 15.68
C THR A 367 13.66 23.37 15.61
N GLY A 368 14.21 23.39 14.39
CA GLY A 368 15.65 23.27 14.13
C GLY A 368 16.21 21.85 14.08
N ILE A 369 15.39 20.81 14.28
CA ILE A 369 15.82 19.40 14.14
C ILE A 369 15.74 18.94 12.67
N GLY A 370 14.75 19.41 11.92
CA GLY A 370 14.55 19.07 10.50
C GLY A 370 13.73 17.81 10.25
N ASP A 371 13.41 17.06 11.30
CA ASP A 371 12.54 15.88 11.25
C ASP A 371 11.06 16.29 11.38
N TRP A 372 10.22 15.73 10.50
CA TRP A 372 8.78 16.01 10.44
C TRP A 372 7.98 14.73 10.64
N THR A 373 6.86 14.86 11.36
CA THR A 373 5.82 13.84 11.47
C THR A 373 4.57 14.35 10.77
N GLU A 374 3.93 13.50 9.96
CA GLU A 374 2.70 13.85 9.23
C GLU A 374 1.47 13.22 9.88
N SER A 375 0.35 13.95 9.81
CA SER A 375 -0.96 13.49 10.28
C SER A 375 -2.08 14.06 9.40
N ARG A 376 -3.29 13.53 9.50
CA ARG A 376 -4.45 14.00 8.74
C ARG A 376 -5.53 14.59 9.62
N SER A 377 -6.21 15.62 9.11
CA SER A 377 -7.40 16.20 9.72
C SER A 377 -8.51 16.33 8.69
N SER A 378 -9.72 15.93 9.07
CA SER A 378 -10.96 16.17 8.29
C SER A 378 -11.52 17.59 8.48
N SER A 379 -10.90 18.39 9.35
CA SER A 379 -11.35 19.73 9.72
C SER A 379 -10.24 20.77 9.55
N ASN A 380 -10.60 22.05 9.44
CA ASN A 380 -9.66 23.15 9.19
C ASN A 380 -8.95 23.69 10.44
N ALA A 381 -8.99 22.94 11.54
CA ALA A 381 -8.25 23.24 12.76
C ALA A 381 -8.06 21.98 13.60
N PHE A 382 -7.06 22.00 14.47
CA PHE A 382 -6.93 21.03 15.55
C PHE A 382 -6.25 21.64 16.77
N TYR A 383 -6.33 20.93 17.88
CA TYR A 383 -5.73 21.30 19.16
C TYR A 383 -4.68 20.27 19.55
N LYS A 384 -3.52 20.75 19.99
CA LYS A 384 -2.47 19.93 20.60
C LYS A 384 -2.29 20.36 22.05
N ASN A 385 -2.95 19.66 22.97
CA ASN A 385 -2.91 19.93 24.41
C ASN A 385 -1.78 19.17 25.14
N TRP A 386 -1.25 18.09 24.56
CA TRP A 386 -0.12 17.34 25.12
C TRP A 386 1.22 17.94 24.66
N VAL A 387 1.55 19.11 25.20
CA VAL A 387 2.81 19.81 24.99
C VAL A 387 3.34 20.33 26.33
N PHE A 388 4.66 20.39 26.49
CA PHE A 388 5.27 20.99 27.68
C PHE A 388 5.53 22.49 27.48
N ASP A 389 5.59 23.23 28.57
CA ASP A 389 5.97 24.65 28.56
C ASP A 389 7.37 24.85 28.00
N GLY A 390 7.51 25.79 27.07
CA GLY A 390 8.76 26.08 26.37
C GLY A 390 9.04 25.20 25.15
N ASN A 391 8.20 24.19 24.85
CA ASN A 391 8.36 23.41 23.62
C ASN A 391 8.23 24.30 22.38
N SER A 392 9.22 24.24 21.49
CA SER A 392 9.21 24.93 20.20
C SER A 392 8.92 23.96 19.07
N LEU A 393 7.82 24.20 18.36
CA LEU A 393 7.31 23.33 17.31
C LEU A 393 7.04 24.13 16.04
N ASP A 394 7.38 23.54 14.90
CA ASP A 394 7.08 24.06 13.58
C ASP A 394 5.91 23.27 12.98
N TYR A 395 5.00 23.97 12.32
CA TYR A 395 3.86 23.37 11.63
C TYR A 395 3.72 23.87 10.21
N GLU A 396 3.26 22.97 9.34
CA GLU A 396 2.70 23.30 8.04
C GLU A 396 1.48 22.46 7.74
N VAL A 397 0.62 22.99 6.87
CA VAL A 397 -0.61 22.34 6.46
C VAL A 397 -0.73 22.41 4.94
N ARG A 398 -1.33 21.39 4.33
CA ARG A 398 -1.75 21.40 2.93
C ARG A 398 -3.14 20.79 2.78
N THR A 399 -3.84 21.18 1.72
CA THR A 399 -5.08 20.53 1.33
C THR A 399 -4.75 19.13 0.77
N ASN A 400 -5.54 18.13 1.16
CA ASN A 400 -5.44 16.76 0.65
C ASN A 400 -6.80 16.32 0.13
N ASN A 401 -6.84 15.95 -1.16
CA ASN A 401 -8.04 15.46 -1.85
C ASN A 401 -7.97 13.96 -2.20
N GLY A 402 -6.99 13.23 -1.67
CA GLY A 402 -6.76 11.81 -1.93
C GLY A 402 -5.92 11.55 -3.18
N ASN A 403 -5.49 10.30 -3.41
CA ASN A 403 -4.70 9.86 -4.57
C ASN A 403 -3.49 10.75 -4.93
N GLY A 404 -2.78 11.28 -3.92
CA GLY A 404 -1.65 12.19 -4.16
C GLY A 404 -2.05 13.60 -4.65
N LEU A 405 -3.34 13.89 -4.82
CA LEU A 405 -3.85 15.21 -5.15
C LEU A 405 -3.80 16.11 -3.91
N VAL A 406 -2.66 16.78 -3.74
CA VAL A 406 -2.37 17.66 -2.61
C VAL A 406 -1.94 19.05 -3.08
N SER A 407 -2.17 20.06 -2.24
CA SER A 407 -1.65 21.40 -2.52
C SER A 407 -0.17 21.50 -2.12
N ALA A 408 0.50 22.58 -2.52
CA ALA A 408 1.74 22.97 -1.84
C ALA A 408 1.47 23.19 -0.35
N TRP A 409 2.48 22.93 0.48
CA TRP A 409 2.45 23.26 1.90
C TRP A 409 2.37 24.78 2.12
N THR A 410 1.70 25.19 3.20
CA THR A 410 1.81 26.55 3.73
C THR A 410 3.25 26.85 4.15
N ALA A 411 3.64 28.12 4.24
CA ALA A 411 4.90 28.46 4.89
C ALA A 411 4.91 28.01 6.35
N ALA A 412 6.01 27.40 6.79
CA ALA A 412 6.23 27.02 8.19
C ALA A 412 5.94 28.17 9.14
N GLN A 413 5.19 27.87 10.20
CA GLN A 413 5.05 28.74 11.37
C GLN A 413 5.54 28.02 12.61
N THR A 414 6.38 28.71 13.36
CA THR A 414 6.92 28.25 14.64
C THR A 414 6.07 28.80 15.77
N VAL A 415 5.83 27.97 16.78
CA VAL A 415 5.19 28.35 18.04
C VAL A 415 5.99 27.83 19.23
N VAL A 416 6.04 28.62 20.29
CA VAL A 416 6.50 28.16 21.61
C VAL A 416 5.27 27.97 22.50
N ALA A 417 5.09 26.75 23.00
CA ALA A 417 3.94 26.40 23.82
C ALA A 417 4.10 26.98 25.25
N HIS A 418 3.02 27.58 25.75
CA HIS A 418 2.89 28.04 27.14
C HIS A 418 1.56 27.58 27.76
N PRO A 419 1.34 26.27 27.89
CA PRO A 419 0.11 25.74 28.46
C PRO A 419 -0.01 26.09 29.95
N SER A 420 -1.24 26.32 30.38
CA SER A 420 -1.67 26.43 31.79
C SER A 420 -2.45 25.18 32.24
N THR A 421 -2.36 24.10 31.46
CA THR A 421 -2.83 22.76 31.86
C THR A 421 -1.88 22.17 32.91
N ILE A 422 -2.32 21.09 33.54
CA ILE A 422 -1.57 20.44 34.61
C ILE A 422 -1.10 19.09 34.07
N ASN A 423 0.19 18.81 34.18
CA ASN A 423 0.73 17.51 33.80
C ASN A 423 0.12 16.40 34.67
N GLY A 424 0.26 15.17 34.20
CA GLY A 424 -0.24 14.00 34.91
C GLY A 424 0.21 13.97 36.38
N PRO A 425 -0.60 13.38 37.26
CA PRO A 425 -0.33 13.38 38.68
C PRO A 425 0.96 12.61 39.01
N PRO A 426 1.65 12.99 40.09
CA PRO A 426 2.81 12.24 40.56
C PRO A 426 2.39 10.92 41.22
N ASN A 427 3.35 10.01 41.36
CA ASN A 427 3.23 8.76 42.14
C ASN A 427 1.99 7.94 41.73
N ILE A 428 1.88 7.61 40.44
CA ILE A 428 0.80 6.77 39.96
C ILE A 428 1.13 5.32 40.27
N HIS A 429 0.21 4.67 40.96
CA HIS A 429 0.29 3.31 41.43
C HIS A 429 -0.75 2.45 40.73
N THR A 430 -0.40 1.20 40.48
CA THR A 430 -1.28 0.22 39.81
C THR A 430 -1.18 -1.13 40.49
N ALA A 431 -2.30 -1.84 40.59
CA ALA A 431 -2.32 -3.23 41.00
C ALA A 431 -3.41 -3.97 40.24
N GLY A 432 -3.08 -5.11 39.66
CA GLY A 432 -4.11 -6.04 39.21
C GLY A 432 -4.85 -6.60 40.43
N ASP A 433 -6.14 -6.86 40.28
CA ASP A 433 -6.95 -7.57 41.26
C ASP A 433 -7.91 -8.53 40.54
N ALA A 434 -8.65 -9.35 41.29
CA ALA A 434 -9.51 -10.39 40.72
C ALA A 434 -10.59 -9.86 39.75
N ASN A 435 -10.90 -8.57 39.79
CA ASN A 435 -11.93 -7.94 38.96
C ASN A 435 -11.36 -7.05 37.86
N GLY A 436 -10.04 -6.84 37.79
CA GLY A 436 -9.41 -5.99 36.77
C GLY A 436 -8.13 -5.34 37.25
N ILE A 437 -8.03 -4.01 37.12
CA ILE A 437 -6.86 -3.21 37.56
C ILE A 437 -7.32 -2.01 38.39
N SER A 438 -6.74 -1.86 39.57
CA SER A 438 -6.90 -0.68 40.42
C SER A 438 -5.77 0.32 40.17
N VAL A 439 -6.12 1.60 39.98
CA VAL A 439 -5.19 2.72 39.73
C VAL A 439 -5.40 3.82 40.76
N TRP A 440 -4.34 4.34 41.37
CA TRP A 440 -4.42 5.46 42.33
C TRP A 440 -3.17 6.35 42.28
N TRP A 441 -3.27 7.60 42.71
CA TRP A 441 -2.18 8.58 42.58
C TRP A 441 -2.24 9.69 43.62
N ASP A 442 -1.15 10.43 43.77
CA ASP A 442 -1.13 11.64 44.58
C ASP A 442 -1.80 12.81 43.84
N SER A 443 -2.47 13.70 44.56
CA SER A 443 -3.15 14.83 43.92
C SER A 443 -2.16 15.78 43.24
N ALA A 444 -2.44 16.13 41.98
CA ALA A 444 -1.76 17.21 41.29
C ALA A 444 -2.32 18.57 41.76
N GLU A 445 -1.43 19.53 42.02
CA GLU A 445 -1.83 20.86 42.46
C GLU A 445 -2.63 21.58 41.37
N GLY A 446 -3.84 22.05 41.71
CA GLY A 446 -4.73 22.78 40.80
C GLY A 446 -5.64 21.89 39.95
N ALA A 447 -5.50 20.56 39.99
CA ALA A 447 -6.36 19.65 39.24
C ALA A 447 -7.76 19.58 39.86
N THR A 448 -8.79 19.60 39.03
CA THR A 448 -10.20 19.50 39.42
C THR A 448 -10.78 18.10 39.15
N SER A 449 -10.17 17.36 38.22
CA SER A 449 -10.53 15.99 37.88
C SER A 449 -9.35 15.30 37.20
N TYR A 450 -9.49 14.00 36.99
CA TYR A 450 -8.50 13.17 36.33
C TYR A 450 -9.17 12.29 35.27
N GLN A 451 -8.41 11.94 34.24
CA GLN A 451 -8.80 10.96 33.24
C GLN A 451 -7.77 9.83 33.27
N VAL A 452 -8.22 8.59 33.47
CA VAL A 452 -7.36 7.42 33.36
C VAL A 452 -7.53 6.87 31.96
N ILE A 453 -6.41 6.67 31.29
CA ILE A 453 -6.30 6.20 29.92
C ILE A 453 -5.65 4.82 29.96
N TRP A 454 -6.20 3.83 29.26
CA TRP A 454 -5.62 2.50 29.19
C TRP A 454 -5.65 1.95 27.77
N TRP A 455 -4.67 1.09 27.49
CA TRP A 455 -4.53 0.37 26.23
C TRP A 455 -4.20 -1.08 26.51
N ASP A 456 -4.98 -1.98 25.91
CA ASP A 456 -4.72 -3.42 25.93
C ASP A 456 -3.60 -3.74 24.93
N MET A 457 -2.46 -4.17 25.46
CA MET A 457 -1.24 -4.41 24.68
C MET A 457 -1.24 -5.77 24.00
N ASP A 458 -2.14 -6.67 24.40
CA ASP A 458 -2.15 -8.07 23.96
C ASP A 458 -3.22 -8.34 22.88
N CYS A 459 -4.00 -7.34 22.50
CA CYS A 459 -4.97 -7.47 21.40
C CYS A 459 -4.63 -6.59 20.19
N ASP A 460 -4.60 -7.26 19.04
CA ASP A 460 -4.40 -6.64 17.75
C ASP A 460 -5.55 -5.67 17.43
N GLY A 461 -5.20 -4.41 17.12
CA GLY A 461 -6.16 -3.39 16.71
C GLY A 461 -7.04 -2.81 17.83
N CYS A 462 -6.72 -3.09 19.09
CA CYS A 462 -7.48 -2.52 20.22
C CYS A 462 -7.30 -1.00 20.36
N TYR A 463 -8.41 -0.33 20.65
CA TYR A 463 -8.46 1.12 20.82
C TYR A 463 -8.07 1.55 22.23
N ILE A 464 -7.43 2.72 22.32
CA ILE A 464 -7.19 3.40 23.60
C ILE A 464 -8.54 3.80 24.21
N SER A 465 -8.74 3.44 25.46
CA SER A 465 -9.96 3.73 26.21
C SER A 465 -9.68 4.68 27.37
N ALA A 466 -10.69 5.44 27.79
CA ALA A 466 -10.53 6.37 28.90
C ALA A 466 -11.83 6.67 29.63
N TRP A 467 -11.72 6.89 30.94
CA TRP A 467 -12.79 7.40 31.80
C TRP A 467 -12.28 8.51 32.71
N SER A 468 -13.19 9.43 33.04
CA SER A 468 -12.91 10.50 33.98
C SER A 468 -13.41 10.19 35.40
N THR A 469 -12.70 10.72 36.39
CA THR A 469 -13.05 10.69 37.81
C THR A 469 -12.69 12.02 38.48
N ALA A 470 -13.46 12.41 39.49
CA ALA A 470 -13.10 13.54 40.35
C ALA A 470 -12.16 13.12 41.51
N GLY A 471 -12.02 11.82 41.76
CA GLY A 471 -11.19 11.27 42.82
C GLY A 471 -9.78 10.93 42.36
N ASN A 472 -8.91 10.58 43.32
CA ASN A 472 -7.50 10.20 43.10
C ASN A 472 -7.29 8.68 42.89
N SER A 473 -8.35 7.98 42.51
CA SER A 473 -8.29 6.55 42.22
C SER A 473 -9.42 6.15 41.29
N MET A 474 -9.21 5.06 40.55
CA MET A 474 -10.21 4.41 39.73
C MET A 474 -9.91 2.91 39.61
N ALA A 475 -10.96 2.09 39.75
CA ALA A 475 -10.92 0.69 39.37
C ALA A 475 -11.34 0.54 37.91
N LEU A 476 -10.60 -0.23 37.13
CA LEU A 476 -10.92 -0.67 35.77
C LEU A 476 -11.46 -2.10 35.88
N ASP A 477 -12.76 -2.25 36.15
CA ASP A 477 -13.43 -3.49 36.58
C ASP A 477 -14.45 -4.06 35.56
N VAL A 478 -14.67 -3.33 34.48
CA VAL A 478 -15.54 -3.68 33.36
C VAL A 478 -14.77 -3.23 32.13
N GLU A 479 -14.70 -4.06 31.09
CA GLU A 479 -13.96 -3.84 29.82
C GLU A 479 -12.53 -4.42 29.74
N LEU A 480 -11.93 -4.90 30.83
CA LEU A 480 -10.62 -5.56 30.75
C LEU A 480 -10.75 -7.07 30.54
N THR A 481 -9.87 -7.62 29.70
CA THR A 481 -9.70 -9.05 29.45
C THR A 481 -8.75 -9.65 30.49
N PRO A 482 -9.20 -10.60 31.33
CA PRO A 482 -8.33 -11.22 32.32
C PRO A 482 -7.10 -11.88 31.68
N GLY A 483 -5.93 -11.64 32.27
CA GLY A 483 -4.64 -12.15 31.81
C GLY A 483 -3.90 -11.24 30.82
N HIS A 484 -4.56 -10.22 30.27
CA HIS A 484 -3.93 -9.27 29.35
C HIS A 484 -3.12 -8.20 30.10
N VAL A 485 -2.05 -7.73 29.46
CA VAL A 485 -1.20 -6.62 29.89
C VAL A 485 -1.78 -5.29 29.41
N TYR A 486 -1.97 -4.35 30.33
CA TYR A 486 -2.47 -3.02 30.02
C TYR A 486 -1.41 -1.95 30.28
N ALA A 487 -1.22 -1.05 29.32
CA ALA A 487 -0.52 0.20 29.53
C ALA A 487 -1.52 1.26 30.04
N ILE A 488 -1.11 2.03 31.05
CA ILE A 488 -2.01 2.91 31.81
C ILE A 488 -1.34 4.27 31.99
N TRP A 489 -2.12 5.33 31.82
CA TRP A 489 -1.72 6.70 32.09
C TRP A 489 -2.82 7.45 32.83
N VAL A 490 -2.42 8.51 33.55
CA VAL A 490 -3.36 9.42 34.21
C VAL A 490 -3.09 10.85 33.76
N GLU A 491 -4.15 11.50 33.29
CA GLU A 491 -4.17 12.89 32.86
C GLU A 491 -4.84 13.76 33.92
N SER A 492 -4.22 14.89 34.27
CA SER A 492 -4.81 15.88 35.16
C SER A 492 -5.60 16.92 34.36
N TRP A 493 -6.79 17.28 34.84
CA TRP A 493 -7.66 18.25 34.21
C TRP A 493 -7.96 19.42 35.15
N ASN A 494 -7.99 20.64 34.61
CA ASN A 494 -8.46 21.84 35.30
C ASN A 494 -9.52 22.58 34.45
N SER A 495 -9.87 23.81 34.82
CA SER A 495 -10.84 24.63 34.07
C SER A 495 -10.40 25.02 32.66
N VAL A 496 -9.13 24.81 32.31
CA VAL A 496 -8.57 25.07 30.97
C VAL A 496 -8.64 23.81 30.11
N GLY A 497 -8.28 22.65 30.65
CA GLY A 497 -8.38 21.33 30.01
C GLY A 497 -7.37 20.31 30.56
N GLY A 498 -7.17 19.21 29.82
CA GLY A 498 -6.23 18.14 30.15
C GLY A 498 -4.80 18.43 29.70
N GLY A 499 -3.81 18.16 30.57
CA GLY A 499 -2.38 18.33 30.27
C GLY A 499 -1.69 17.05 29.82
N VAL A 500 -0.35 17.04 29.73
CA VAL A 500 0.40 15.84 29.30
C VAL A 500 0.20 14.72 30.34
N PRO A 501 -0.32 13.53 29.96
CA PRO A 501 -0.56 12.45 30.91
C PRO A 501 0.76 11.86 31.44
N ALA A 502 0.73 11.36 32.67
CA ALA A 502 1.85 10.65 33.28
C ALA A 502 1.59 9.14 33.22
N ALA A 503 2.63 8.37 32.88
CA ALA A 503 2.54 6.92 32.77
C ALA A 503 2.55 6.25 34.14
N ALA A 504 1.73 5.21 34.29
CA ALA A 504 1.79 4.28 35.39
C ALA A 504 2.61 3.03 35.02
N ARG A 505 2.93 2.20 36.01
CA ARG A 505 3.46 0.85 35.71
C ARG A 505 2.37 0.04 34.97
N ARG A 506 2.77 -0.75 33.98
CA ARG A 506 1.85 -1.68 33.30
C ARG A 506 1.37 -2.74 34.29
N ALA A 507 0.14 -3.19 34.14
CA ALA A 507 -0.45 -4.19 35.02
C ALA A 507 -1.27 -5.21 34.24
N ILE A 508 -1.37 -6.41 34.80
CA ILE A 508 -2.15 -7.52 34.23
C ILE A 508 -3.53 -7.53 34.87
N ALA A 509 -4.57 -7.51 34.05
CA ALA A 509 -5.94 -7.60 34.55
C ALA A 509 -6.19 -8.97 35.18
N GLY A 510 -6.79 -9.02 36.38
CA GLY A 510 -7.10 -10.29 37.04
C GLY A 510 -5.98 -10.88 37.88
N HIS A 511 -4.80 -10.25 37.97
CA HIS A 511 -3.63 -10.82 38.67
C HIS A 511 -2.94 -9.83 39.61
N SER A 512 -2.91 -10.13 40.92
CA SER A 512 -2.36 -9.24 41.95
C SER A 512 -0.95 -9.60 42.44
N ASP A 513 -0.47 -10.80 42.13
CA ASP A 513 0.79 -11.27 42.69
C ASP A 513 2.00 -10.65 41.99
N ALA A 514 3.08 -10.49 42.75
CA ALA A 514 4.39 -10.18 42.19
C ALA A 514 4.81 -11.29 41.21
N PRO A 515 5.42 -10.94 40.07
CA PRO A 515 5.92 -11.95 39.13
C PRO A 515 7.01 -12.81 39.75
N GLY A 516 7.29 -13.94 39.10
CA GLY A 516 8.43 -14.79 39.46
C GLY A 516 9.76 -14.02 39.37
N VAL A 517 10.82 -14.56 39.99
CA VAL A 517 12.16 -13.98 39.89
C VAL A 517 12.76 -14.30 38.52
N PRO A 518 13.10 -13.32 37.68
CA PRO A 518 13.76 -13.56 36.40
C PRO A 518 15.15 -14.18 36.60
N TYR A 519 15.61 -14.92 35.60
CA TYR A 519 16.98 -15.43 35.59
C TYR A 519 17.81 -14.65 34.57
N LEU A 520 18.83 -13.93 35.04
CA LEU A 520 19.72 -13.18 34.16
C LEU A 520 20.69 -14.14 33.48
N GLU A 521 20.50 -14.33 32.17
CA GLU A 521 21.20 -15.34 31.36
C GLU A 521 22.59 -14.84 30.95
N SER A 522 22.67 -13.64 30.39
CA SER A 522 23.90 -13.06 29.85
C SER A 522 23.96 -11.54 30.00
N VAL A 523 25.19 -11.04 30.12
CA VAL A 523 25.54 -9.64 29.87
C VAL A 523 26.64 -9.65 28.81
N THR A 524 26.26 -9.39 27.58
CA THR A 524 27.15 -9.38 26.41
C THR A 524 27.69 -7.98 26.22
N VAL A 525 29.02 -7.85 26.17
CA VAL A 525 29.65 -6.55 25.91
C VAL A 525 29.69 -6.30 24.41
N LEU A 526 28.89 -5.35 23.93
CA LEU A 526 28.84 -4.98 22.52
C LEU A 526 30.03 -4.09 22.15
N ASP A 527 30.35 -3.13 23.02
CA ASP A 527 31.53 -2.27 22.93
C ASP A 527 32.01 -1.85 24.32
N GLY A 528 33.10 -1.07 24.40
CA GLY A 528 33.68 -0.66 25.69
C GLY A 528 32.73 0.07 26.66
N THR A 529 31.60 0.59 26.18
CA THR A 529 30.61 1.41 26.91
C THR A 529 29.17 0.93 26.75
N THR A 530 28.92 -0.15 26.01
CA THR A 530 27.57 -0.66 25.72
C THR A 530 27.45 -2.15 26.02
N ALA A 531 26.40 -2.54 26.74
CA ALA A 531 26.10 -3.91 27.10
C ALA A 531 24.70 -4.32 26.64
N ARG A 532 24.56 -5.54 26.13
CA ARG A 532 23.27 -6.23 25.96
C ARG A 532 23.02 -7.14 27.14
N VAL A 533 21.89 -6.95 27.81
CA VAL A 533 21.48 -7.72 29.00
C VAL A 533 20.30 -8.61 28.61
N GLU A 534 20.37 -9.91 28.88
CA GLU A 534 19.36 -10.90 28.45
C GLU A 534 18.96 -11.80 29.62
N TRP A 535 17.66 -12.09 29.76
CA TRP A 535 17.12 -12.89 30.85
C TRP A 535 15.95 -13.76 30.41
N THR A 536 15.66 -14.81 31.18
CA THR A 536 14.46 -15.62 30.96
C THR A 536 13.22 -14.87 31.45
N GLY A 537 12.20 -14.76 30.59
CA GLY A 537 10.91 -14.20 30.97
C GLY A 537 10.18 -15.07 32.01
N VAL A 538 9.35 -14.44 32.85
CA VAL A 538 8.59 -15.09 33.92
C VAL A 538 7.09 -14.89 33.74
N PRO A 539 6.25 -15.86 34.15
CA PRO A 539 4.81 -15.67 34.15
C PRO A 539 4.39 -14.45 34.97
N TYR A 540 3.33 -13.79 34.51
CA TYR A 540 2.68 -12.66 35.17
C TYR A 540 3.56 -11.40 35.32
N ALA A 541 4.63 -11.26 34.55
CA ALA A 541 5.36 -10.00 34.43
C ALA A 541 4.72 -9.11 33.36
N ALA A 542 4.27 -7.92 33.76
CA ALA A 542 3.82 -6.85 32.86
C ALA A 542 5.01 -6.06 32.26
N GLY A 543 6.21 -6.28 32.77
CA GLY A 543 7.47 -5.69 32.30
C GLY A 543 8.62 -6.03 33.25
N TYR A 544 9.79 -5.48 32.98
CA TYR A 544 11.03 -5.72 33.70
C TYR A 544 11.80 -4.43 33.96
N TYR A 545 12.65 -4.44 34.99
CA TYR A 545 13.66 -3.43 35.22
C TYR A 545 15.05 -4.05 35.18
N VAL A 546 15.99 -3.36 34.51
CA VAL A 546 17.41 -3.67 34.62
C VAL A 546 18.04 -2.72 35.63
N TYR A 547 18.55 -3.28 36.72
CA TYR A 547 19.29 -2.58 37.75
C TYR A 547 20.77 -2.58 37.42
N THR A 548 21.39 -1.41 37.52
CA THR A 548 22.84 -1.25 37.35
C THR A 548 23.47 -0.50 38.52
N ARG A 549 24.72 -0.84 38.85
CA ARG A 549 25.59 -0.02 39.70
C ARG A 549 27.01 -0.02 39.18
N ASN A 550 27.71 1.10 39.35
CA ASN A 550 29.14 1.17 39.11
C ASN A 550 29.88 0.65 40.36
N THR A 551 30.65 -0.41 40.19
CA THR A 551 31.38 -1.06 41.29
C THR A 551 32.60 -0.27 41.77
N LEU A 552 33.04 0.75 41.02
CA LEU A 552 34.20 1.59 41.36
C LEU A 552 33.87 2.74 42.31
N ASP A 553 32.64 3.24 42.31
CA ASP A 553 32.26 4.45 43.06
C ASP A 553 31.42 4.14 44.30
N GLY A 554 31.12 2.86 44.56
CA GLY A 554 30.29 2.43 45.68
C GLY A 554 28.82 2.81 45.53
N SER A 555 28.34 3.06 44.30
CA SER A 555 26.94 3.34 44.03
C SER A 555 26.01 2.18 44.39
N VAL A 556 24.77 2.52 44.76
CA VAL A 556 23.69 1.55 44.96
C VAL A 556 23.10 1.13 43.61
N LEU A 557 22.55 -0.08 43.55
CA LEU A 557 21.80 -0.55 42.38
C LEU A 557 20.61 0.37 42.13
N LYS A 558 20.49 0.85 40.89
CA LYS A 558 19.38 1.67 40.42
C LYS A 558 18.83 1.06 39.15
N HIS A 559 17.51 1.01 39.03
CA HIS A 559 16.89 0.61 37.77
C HIS A 559 16.92 1.76 36.76
N GLY A 560 17.01 1.39 35.48
CA GLY A 560 16.71 2.27 34.36
C GLY A 560 15.21 2.38 34.10
N ASP A 561 14.87 2.80 32.89
CA ASP A 561 13.48 2.79 32.40
C ASP A 561 12.95 1.34 32.29
N PRO A 562 11.63 1.14 32.44
CA PRO A 562 11.05 -0.19 32.30
C PRO A 562 11.21 -0.70 30.86
N THR A 563 11.51 -1.99 30.73
CA THR A 563 11.58 -2.70 29.45
C THR A 563 10.54 -3.81 29.41
N TYR A 564 10.03 -4.12 28.23
CA TYR A 564 8.89 -5.03 28.04
C TYR A 564 9.27 -6.29 27.25
N GLY A 565 10.51 -6.38 26.78
CA GLY A 565 11.11 -7.60 26.26
C GLY A 565 11.99 -8.29 27.30
N THR A 566 12.63 -9.37 26.89
CA THR A 566 13.59 -10.15 27.71
C THR A 566 15.06 -9.84 27.39
N SER A 567 15.29 -8.75 26.65
CA SER A 567 16.60 -8.23 26.30
C SER A 567 16.60 -6.70 26.36
N HIS A 568 17.71 -6.09 26.75
CA HIS A 568 17.85 -4.64 26.80
C HIS A 568 19.30 -4.19 26.64
N ASP A 569 19.51 -3.19 25.77
CA ASP A 569 20.82 -2.57 25.54
C ASP A 569 21.00 -1.34 26.43
N ILE A 570 22.13 -1.27 27.13
CA ILE A 570 22.48 -0.17 28.03
C ILE A 570 23.78 0.46 27.54
N ALA A 571 23.72 1.74 27.15
CA ALA A 571 24.83 2.52 26.63
C ALA A 571 25.41 3.50 27.68
N PHE A 572 26.46 4.23 27.28
CA PHE A 572 27.15 5.27 28.09
C PHE A 572 27.72 4.76 29.43
N MET A 573 28.12 3.50 29.49
CA MET A 573 28.65 2.88 30.70
C MET A 573 30.12 3.21 30.92
N PHE A 574 30.42 4.39 31.46
CA PHE A 574 31.78 4.85 31.74
C PHE A 574 32.27 4.48 33.16
N PRO A 575 33.55 4.08 33.35
CA PRO A 575 34.64 4.06 32.36
C PRO A 575 34.77 2.74 31.57
N GLY A 576 33.79 1.84 31.71
CA GLY A 576 33.63 0.68 30.86
C GLY A 576 32.66 -0.35 31.47
N VAL A 577 32.04 -1.14 30.61
CA VAL A 577 30.96 -2.09 30.97
C VAL A 577 31.34 -3.07 32.08
N TRP A 578 32.58 -3.55 32.10
CA TRP A 578 33.16 -4.47 33.11
C TRP A 578 33.29 -3.89 34.53
N TYR A 579 32.96 -2.62 34.72
CA TYR A 579 32.86 -2.01 36.05
C TYR A 579 31.42 -1.94 36.56
N PHE A 580 30.45 -2.41 35.78
CA PHE A 580 29.05 -2.40 36.18
C PHE A 580 28.58 -3.80 36.57
N GLU A 581 27.75 -3.84 37.61
CA GLU A 581 26.97 -5.02 37.98
C GLU A 581 25.54 -4.82 37.50
N PHE A 582 24.95 -5.89 36.94
CA PHE A 582 23.62 -5.90 36.36
C PHE A 582 22.75 -6.92 37.09
N CYS A 583 21.52 -6.56 37.43
CA CYS A 583 20.49 -7.44 37.95
C CYS A 583 19.15 -7.12 37.28
N VAL A 584 18.19 -8.03 37.29
CA VAL A 584 16.88 -7.85 36.66
C VAL A 584 15.76 -8.17 37.65
N THR A 585 14.67 -7.42 37.61
CA THR A 585 13.39 -7.75 38.25
C THR A 585 12.27 -7.78 37.21
N GLY A 586 11.23 -8.56 37.49
CA GLY A 586 9.93 -8.44 36.82
C GLY A 586 9.00 -7.59 37.68
N PHE A 587 8.04 -6.90 37.06
CA PHE A 587 6.96 -6.22 37.79
C PHE A 587 5.58 -6.50 37.18
N ASN A 588 4.54 -6.36 38.00
CA ASN A 588 3.13 -6.35 37.62
C ASN A 588 2.42 -5.26 38.44
N GLY A 589 2.16 -4.13 37.78
CA GLY A 589 1.88 -2.89 38.48
C GLY A 589 2.98 -2.56 39.47
N ASP A 590 2.60 -2.26 40.71
CA ASP A 590 3.52 -1.93 41.80
C ASP A 590 4.18 -3.15 42.43
N ALA A 591 3.69 -4.37 42.16
CA ALA A 591 4.31 -5.58 42.65
C ALA A 591 5.57 -5.89 41.84
N GLU A 592 6.71 -5.98 42.49
CA GLU A 592 8.02 -6.24 41.86
C GLU A 592 8.65 -7.50 42.47
N SER A 593 9.29 -8.31 41.64
CA SER A 593 9.97 -9.52 42.08
C SER A 593 11.22 -9.20 42.91
N GLU A 594 11.74 -10.21 43.61
CA GLU A 594 13.14 -10.17 44.07
C GLU A 594 14.10 -10.07 42.87
N TRP A 595 15.34 -9.66 43.14
CA TRP A 595 16.39 -9.56 42.13
C TRP A 595 16.78 -10.94 41.58
N SER A 596 17.07 -10.98 40.29
CA SER A 596 17.77 -12.09 39.65
C SER A 596 19.16 -12.31 40.26
N ASN A 597 19.85 -13.35 39.80
CA ASN A 597 21.31 -13.34 39.90
C ASN A 597 21.88 -12.06 39.25
N CYS A 598 22.96 -11.53 39.83
CA CYS A 598 23.63 -10.36 39.28
C CYS A 598 24.92 -10.76 38.54
N ILE A 599 25.20 -10.13 37.41
CA ILE A 599 26.39 -10.40 36.59
C ILE A 599 27.27 -9.15 36.53
N ILE A 600 28.58 -9.34 36.69
CA ILE A 600 29.62 -8.36 36.30
C ILE A 600 30.34 -8.95 35.09
N PRO A 601 30.27 -8.33 33.90
CA PRO A 601 30.89 -8.87 32.70
C PRO A 601 32.41 -8.83 32.82
N LEU A 602 33.07 -9.86 32.27
CA LEU A 602 34.52 -9.98 32.33
C LEU A 602 35.18 -8.94 31.43
N LYS A 603 36.26 -8.32 31.93
CA LYS A 603 37.11 -7.45 31.12
C LYS A 603 37.90 -8.28 30.09
N PRO A 604 37.84 -7.96 28.79
CA PRO A 604 38.64 -8.62 27.77
C PRO A 604 40.14 -8.51 28.12
N LEU A 605 40.80 -9.65 28.27
CA LEU A 605 42.25 -9.71 28.42
C LEU A 605 42.89 -9.41 27.06
N LYS A 606 43.61 -8.29 26.95
CA LYS A 606 44.55 -8.10 25.84
C LYS A 606 45.65 -9.15 25.96
N LEU A 607 45.62 -10.19 25.12
CA LEU A 607 46.79 -11.02 24.89
C LEU A 607 47.86 -10.16 24.20
N PRO A 608 49.10 -10.11 24.70
CA PRO A 608 50.20 -9.51 23.96
C PRO A 608 50.60 -10.46 22.83
N PHE A 609 50.77 -9.91 21.63
CA PHE A 609 51.25 -10.53 20.38
C PHE A 609 50.19 -11.15 19.45
N GLU A 610 49.88 -10.40 18.39
CA GLU A 610 49.47 -10.94 17.10
C GLU A 610 50.56 -11.88 16.57
N ILE A 611 50.18 -13.10 16.20
CA ILE A 611 51.00 -13.99 15.40
C ILE A 611 50.23 -14.21 14.09
N ALA A 612 50.88 -13.85 12.97
CA ALA A 612 50.37 -14.05 11.61
C ALA A 612 49.96 -15.52 11.36
N PRO A 613 48.99 -15.78 10.48
CA PRO A 613 48.49 -17.13 10.25
C PRO A 613 49.56 -17.93 9.49
N VAL A 614 50.07 -18.99 10.13
CA VAL A 614 50.86 -20.03 9.46
C VAL A 614 49.93 -21.18 9.16
N ALA A 615 49.91 -21.55 7.89
CA ALA A 615 49.19 -22.70 7.37
C ALA A 615 49.62 -24.04 7.98
N ALA A 616 48.67 -24.97 7.96
CA ALA A 616 48.81 -26.41 7.77
C ALA A 616 48.62 -27.34 8.99
N SER A 617 47.59 -28.17 8.81
CA SER A 617 47.62 -29.64 8.81
C SER A 617 46.96 -30.36 9.99
N ALA A 618 46.09 -31.28 9.58
CA ALA A 618 45.46 -32.29 10.38
C ALA A 618 46.48 -33.21 11.05
N ALA A 619 46.28 -33.50 12.33
CA ALA A 619 46.75 -34.74 12.93
C ALA A 619 45.86 -35.15 14.12
N THR A 620 45.32 -36.35 13.96
CA THR A 620 44.64 -37.23 14.91
C THR A 620 45.30 -37.34 16.28
N GLY A 621 44.51 -37.38 17.36
CA GLY A 621 45.01 -37.68 18.71
C GLY A 621 43.91 -37.90 19.76
N THR A 622 43.56 -39.16 19.96
CA THR A 622 42.62 -39.76 20.92
C THR A 622 42.82 -39.38 22.40
N PHE A 623 41.72 -39.06 23.10
CA PHE A 623 41.52 -39.39 24.52
C PHE A 623 40.07 -39.81 24.78
N LYS A 624 39.86 -41.09 25.14
CA LYS A 624 38.61 -41.65 25.67
C LYS A 624 38.78 -41.82 27.18
N CYS A 625 37.83 -41.32 27.98
CA CYS A 625 37.43 -41.98 29.22
C CYS A 625 35.93 -41.74 29.48
N LEU A 626 35.21 -42.85 29.71
CA LEU A 626 33.76 -43.01 29.93
C LEU A 626 33.30 -42.32 31.23
N VAL A 627 32.05 -41.86 31.39
CA VAL A 627 30.83 -42.65 31.70
C VAL A 627 29.54 -41.88 31.30
N ALA A 628 28.59 -42.58 30.69
CA ALA A 628 27.17 -42.20 30.43
C ALA A 628 26.25 -43.06 31.35
N PRO A 629 24.93 -42.80 31.59
CA PRO A 629 23.96 -42.33 30.58
C PRO A 629 22.77 -41.42 31.04
N LEU A 630 22.05 -40.92 30.02
CA LEU A 630 20.61 -40.60 29.95
C LEU A 630 20.09 -39.25 30.50
N LEU A 631 20.16 -38.22 29.64
CA LEU A 631 18.99 -37.48 29.15
C LEU A 631 19.44 -36.69 27.92
N ALA A 632 19.05 -37.17 26.73
CA ALA A 632 19.32 -36.51 25.48
C ALA A 632 18.37 -35.31 25.33
N GLY A 633 18.91 -34.12 25.52
CA GLY A 633 18.45 -32.89 24.89
C GLY A 633 19.70 -32.25 24.29
N LEU A 634 19.95 -32.50 23.01
CA LEU A 634 21.06 -31.88 22.27
C LEU A 634 20.89 -30.36 22.33
N PRO A 635 21.94 -29.57 22.65
CA PRO A 635 21.95 -28.17 22.24
C PRO A 635 22.00 -28.20 20.70
N VAL A 636 20.90 -27.84 20.04
CA VAL A 636 20.95 -27.50 18.63
C VAL A 636 21.77 -26.21 18.57
N ALA A 637 23.05 -26.34 18.24
CA ALA A 637 23.75 -25.22 17.63
C ALA A 637 22.95 -24.88 16.37
N LEU A 638 22.25 -23.74 16.36
CA LEU A 638 21.66 -23.21 15.13
C LEU A 638 22.79 -23.16 14.09
N SER A 639 22.67 -23.98 13.06
CA SER A 639 23.61 -24.00 11.96
C SER A 639 23.44 -22.69 11.18
N ALA A 640 24.54 -22.01 10.87
CA ALA A 640 24.51 -20.92 9.90
C ALA A 640 23.99 -21.46 8.55
N GLU A 641 23.25 -20.63 7.82
CA GLU A 641 22.73 -20.95 6.48
C GLU A 641 23.85 -21.34 5.51
N ALA A 642 23.60 -22.35 4.69
CA ALA A 642 24.53 -22.90 3.71
C ALA A 642 24.29 -22.29 2.32
N TYR A 643 24.69 -21.03 2.14
CA TYR A 643 24.52 -20.29 0.88
C TYR A 643 25.23 -21.00 -0.30
N PRO A 644 24.53 -21.32 -1.40
CA PRO A 644 25.16 -21.82 -2.61
C PRO A 644 26.08 -20.77 -3.24
N SER A 645 27.33 -21.16 -3.53
CA SER A 645 28.31 -20.28 -4.14
C SER A 645 27.92 -19.95 -5.59
N LEU A 646 28.08 -18.69 -5.97
CA LEU A 646 27.92 -18.19 -7.34
C LEU A 646 28.95 -17.08 -7.56
N PRO A 647 30.17 -17.41 -8.02
CA PRO A 647 31.20 -16.41 -8.32
C PRO A 647 30.74 -15.46 -9.42
N THR A 648 31.03 -14.18 -9.25
CA THR A 648 30.72 -13.11 -10.21
C THR A 648 31.97 -12.28 -10.50
N TRP A 649 31.92 -11.28 -11.40
CA TRP A 649 33.10 -10.44 -11.69
C TRP A 649 32.79 -8.95 -11.71
N LYS A 650 33.71 -8.18 -11.11
CA LYS A 650 33.76 -6.73 -11.25
C LYS A 650 34.87 -6.34 -12.23
N CYS A 651 34.51 -5.63 -13.29
CA CYS A 651 35.40 -5.32 -14.41
C CYS A 651 35.75 -3.83 -14.47
N THR A 652 36.95 -3.52 -14.93
CA THR A 652 37.36 -2.14 -15.21
C THR A 652 38.06 -2.07 -16.55
N ALA A 653 37.98 -0.92 -17.23
CA ALA A 653 38.57 -0.74 -18.55
C ALA A 653 40.10 -0.92 -18.58
N SER A 654 40.78 -0.77 -17.44
CA SER A 654 42.25 -0.87 -17.33
C SER A 654 42.74 -2.11 -16.57
N GLY A 655 41.92 -2.67 -15.67
CA GLY A 655 42.30 -3.76 -14.78
C GLY A 655 41.74 -5.13 -15.17
N GLY A 656 40.90 -5.22 -16.21
CA GLY A 656 40.19 -6.44 -16.55
C GLY A 656 39.13 -6.80 -15.51
N CYS A 657 38.69 -8.05 -15.50
CA CYS A 657 37.66 -8.56 -14.58
C CYS A 657 38.27 -9.28 -13.38
N VAL A 658 37.87 -8.88 -12.17
CA VAL A 658 38.26 -9.49 -10.90
C VAL A 658 37.10 -10.30 -10.36
N GLU A 659 37.32 -11.58 -10.11
CA GLU A 659 36.34 -12.49 -9.52
C GLU A 659 35.97 -12.03 -8.10
N GLN A 660 34.68 -12.06 -7.79
CA GLN A 660 34.10 -11.76 -6.49
C GLN A 660 33.64 -13.06 -5.84
N ASN A 661 33.91 -13.21 -4.54
CA ASN A 661 33.47 -14.37 -3.76
C ASN A 661 32.03 -14.16 -3.30
N THR A 662 31.09 -14.40 -4.21
CA THR A 662 29.66 -14.20 -4.00
C THR A 662 28.90 -15.52 -3.86
N SER A 663 27.77 -15.45 -3.18
CA SER A 663 26.82 -16.57 -3.00
C SER A 663 25.39 -16.09 -3.24
N VAL A 664 24.44 -17.02 -3.28
CA VAL A 664 23.01 -16.70 -3.39
C VAL A 664 22.28 -16.99 -2.09
N VAL A 665 21.30 -16.16 -1.77
CA VAL A 665 20.37 -16.36 -0.66
C VAL A 665 18.93 -16.43 -1.19
N LEU A 666 18.12 -17.33 -0.65
CA LEU A 666 16.68 -17.39 -0.93
C LEU A 666 15.95 -16.22 -0.29
N ASP A 667 14.92 -15.69 -0.95
CA ASP A 667 13.93 -14.82 -0.32
C ASP A 667 13.37 -15.46 0.97
N GLN A 668 13.01 -14.63 1.95
CA GLN A 668 12.41 -15.11 3.19
C GLN A 668 11.16 -15.96 2.95
N VAL A 669 10.38 -15.66 1.91
CA VAL A 669 9.21 -16.43 1.44
C VAL A 669 9.68 -17.60 0.57
N ALA A 670 10.02 -18.71 1.22
CA ALA A 670 10.45 -19.95 0.57
C ALA A 670 9.63 -21.15 1.08
N PRO A 671 8.41 -21.37 0.57
CA PRO A 671 7.43 -22.29 1.17
C PRO A 671 7.83 -23.77 1.17
N PHE A 672 8.80 -24.17 0.35
CA PHE A 672 9.29 -25.56 0.27
C PHE A 672 10.63 -25.77 0.99
N ALA A 673 11.26 -24.71 1.50
CA ALA A 673 12.37 -24.83 2.43
C ALA A 673 11.85 -25.31 3.80
N GLN A 674 12.52 -26.30 4.39
CA GLN A 674 12.24 -26.80 5.74
C GLN A 674 12.95 -25.96 6.81
N GLY A 675 14.13 -25.41 6.48
CA GLY A 675 14.88 -24.53 7.37
C GLY A 675 14.30 -23.11 7.44
N ASP A 676 14.31 -22.53 8.64
CA ASP A 676 13.96 -21.12 8.85
C ASP A 676 14.98 -20.21 8.13
N PRO A 677 14.56 -19.01 7.65
CA PRO A 677 15.48 -18.01 7.11
C PRO A 677 16.69 -17.78 8.03
N GLY A 678 17.90 -17.82 7.48
CA GLY A 678 19.17 -17.72 8.23
C GLY A 678 19.73 -19.06 8.72
N SER A 679 19.05 -20.18 8.46
CA SER A 679 19.48 -21.53 8.87
C SER A 679 19.32 -22.60 7.78
N ARG A 680 19.03 -22.20 6.54
CA ARG A 680 18.70 -23.14 5.44
C ARG A 680 19.91 -23.95 4.98
N THR A 681 19.64 -25.15 4.50
CA THR A 681 20.63 -26.13 4.03
C THR A 681 20.64 -26.24 2.51
N ALA A 682 21.65 -26.90 1.94
CA ALA A 682 21.68 -27.16 0.49
C ALA A 682 20.43 -27.91 -0.04
N ASP A 683 19.82 -28.76 0.80
CA ASP A 683 18.59 -29.47 0.46
C ASP A 683 17.39 -28.52 0.38
N ASP A 684 17.37 -27.45 1.19
CA ASP A 684 16.33 -26.42 1.14
C ASP A 684 16.40 -25.60 -0.14
N TYR A 685 17.61 -25.23 -0.58
CA TYR A 685 17.83 -24.59 -1.87
C TYR A 685 17.39 -25.50 -3.03
N ALA A 686 17.74 -26.78 -2.98
CA ALA A 686 17.30 -27.75 -3.99
C ALA A 686 15.77 -27.95 -3.98
N ALA A 687 15.14 -27.97 -2.81
CA ALA A 687 13.68 -28.06 -2.66
C ALA A 687 12.96 -26.83 -3.22
N MET A 688 13.59 -25.66 -3.14
CA MET A 688 13.16 -24.42 -3.79
C MET A 688 13.58 -24.33 -5.27
N GLY A 689 14.17 -25.36 -5.85
CA GLY A 689 14.52 -25.36 -7.28
C GLY A 689 15.75 -24.53 -7.61
N VAL A 690 16.60 -24.24 -6.64
CA VAL A 690 17.85 -23.49 -6.83
C VAL A 690 19.03 -24.45 -6.87
N SER A 691 19.86 -24.34 -7.91
CA SER A 691 21.11 -25.09 -8.04
C SER A 691 22.21 -24.21 -8.59
N THR A 692 23.44 -24.31 -8.05
CA THR A 692 24.61 -23.62 -8.61
C THR A 692 25.67 -24.62 -9.06
N SER A 693 26.37 -24.28 -10.14
CA SER A 693 27.48 -25.06 -10.67
C SER A 693 28.51 -24.16 -11.33
N GLY A 694 29.69 -24.06 -10.72
CA GLY A 694 30.70 -23.10 -11.16
C GLY A 694 30.15 -21.69 -11.01
N ASN A 695 30.01 -20.98 -12.12
CA ASN A 695 29.52 -19.60 -12.18
C ASN A 695 28.13 -19.46 -12.80
N ALA A 696 27.37 -20.56 -12.78
CA ALA A 696 25.99 -20.62 -13.24
C ALA A 696 25.06 -20.94 -12.07
N VAL A 697 23.89 -20.31 -12.08
CA VAL A 697 22.73 -20.66 -11.25
C VAL A 697 21.59 -21.10 -12.16
N THR A 698 20.94 -22.19 -11.79
CA THR A 698 19.75 -22.72 -12.44
C THR A 698 18.57 -22.59 -11.49
N LEU A 699 17.49 -21.98 -11.97
CA LEU A 699 16.23 -21.82 -11.24
C LEU A 699 15.16 -22.65 -11.94
N TYR A 700 14.73 -23.72 -11.30
CA TYR A 700 13.62 -24.56 -11.75
C TYR A 700 12.30 -23.97 -11.24
N HIS A 701 11.31 -23.84 -12.12
CA HIS A 701 9.98 -23.45 -11.67
C HIS A 701 9.38 -24.57 -10.82
N TYR A 702 9.45 -25.80 -11.31
CA TYR A 702 8.84 -26.96 -10.67
C TYR A 702 9.88 -27.94 -10.13
N VAL A 703 9.62 -28.49 -8.94
CA VAL A 703 10.47 -29.48 -8.29
C VAL A 703 9.63 -30.65 -7.82
N ASN A 704 10.09 -31.87 -8.11
CA ASN A 704 9.40 -33.08 -7.65
C ASN A 704 9.86 -33.43 -6.23
N SER A 705 8.92 -33.40 -5.28
CA SER A 705 9.14 -33.85 -3.90
C SER A 705 8.12 -34.93 -3.55
N GLY A 706 8.60 -36.13 -3.22
CA GLY A 706 7.75 -37.23 -2.79
C GLY A 706 6.78 -37.78 -3.87
N GLY A 707 7.03 -37.51 -5.15
CA GLY A 707 6.14 -37.89 -6.25
C GLY A 707 5.08 -36.83 -6.61
N THR A 708 5.08 -35.70 -5.91
CA THR A 708 4.26 -34.52 -6.22
C THR A 708 5.14 -33.46 -6.86
N LEU A 709 4.67 -32.90 -7.98
CA LEU A 709 5.31 -31.75 -8.63
C LEU A 709 4.87 -30.48 -7.90
N ASN A 710 5.82 -29.69 -7.41
CA ASN A 710 5.55 -28.45 -6.67
C ASN A 710 6.05 -27.27 -7.47
N ALA A 711 5.25 -26.20 -7.57
CA ALA A 711 5.66 -24.92 -8.14
C ALA A 711 6.54 -24.17 -7.13
N ALA A 712 7.85 -24.40 -7.16
CA ALA A 712 8.81 -23.82 -6.23
C ALA A 712 9.00 -22.32 -6.44
N SER A 713 8.99 -21.86 -7.70
CA SER A 713 9.01 -20.44 -8.09
C SER A 713 10.03 -19.59 -7.31
N PRO A 714 11.32 -19.97 -7.26
CA PRO A 714 12.30 -19.29 -6.41
C PRO A 714 12.55 -17.84 -6.81
N ARG A 715 12.75 -16.99 -5.79
CA ARG A 715 13.43 -15.69 -5.88
C ARG A 715 14.68 -15.73 -5.01
N ILE A 716 15.81 -15.29 -5.56
CA ILE A 716 17.11 -15.29 -4.88
C ILE A 716 17.83 -13.95 -5.06
N TYR A 717 18.72 -13.64 -4.13
CA TYR A 717 19.57 -12.44 -4.15
C TYR A 717 21.05 -12.79 -4.10
N LEU A 718 21.90 -11.91 -4.63
CA LEU A 718 23.35 -12.04 -4.55
C LEU A 718 23.88 -11.44 -3.24
N ILE A 719 24.64 -12.22 -2.47
CA ILE A 719 25.29 -11.80 -1.21
C ILE A 719 26.81 -11.93 -1.27
N ASP A 720 27.49 -11.14 -0.44
CA ASP A 720 28.94 -11.13 -0.28
C ASP A 720 29.42 -12.09 0.83
N GLU A 721 30.72 -12.07 1.12
CA GLU A 721 31.34 -12.92 2.15
C GLU A 721 30.97 -12.54 3.60
N ASN A 722 30.39 -11.36 3.81
CA ASN A 722 29.91 -10.88 5.11
C ASN A 722 28.44 -11.25 5.35
N GLY A 723 27.74 -11.76 4.33
CA GLY A 723 26.32 -12.06 4.38
C GLY A 723 25.43 -10.83 4.16
N GLU A 724 25.97 -9.77 3.56
CA GLU A 724 25.22 -8.60 3.09
C GLU A 724 24.95 -8.71 1.60
N TYR A 725 23.95 -8.01 1.08
CA TYR A 725 23.67 -7.99 -0.35
C TYR A 725 24.78 -7.28 -1.14
N VAL A 726 25.07 -7.81 -2.32
CA VAL A 726 26.02 -7.17 -3.24
C VAL A 726 25.37 -5.93 -3.86
N MET A 727 25.79 -4.75 -3.41
CA MET A 727 25.32 -3.48 -3.96
C MET A 727 26.01 -3.15 -5.29
N MET A 728 25.25 -3.20 -6.38
CA MET A 728 25.72 -2.87 -7.73
C MET A 728 25.47 -1.40 -8.03
N SER A 729 26.50 -0.56 -7.88
CA SER A 729 26.48 0.84 -8.32
C SER A 729 26.79 0.90 -9.83
N LEU A 730 25.78 1.25 -10.63
CA LEU A 730 25.79 1.17 -12.09
C LEU A 730 25.50 2.51 -12.79
N LEU A 731 25.59 3.63 -12.07
CA LEU A 731 25.64 4.98 -12.68
C LEU A 731 27.06 5.29 -13.18
N ASP A 732 27.21 6.38 -13.95
CA ASP A 732 28.50 6.87 -14.47
C ASP A 732 29.14 5.95 -15.52
N ASN A 733 28.37 5.58 -16.54
CA ASN A 733 28.83 4.83 -17.72
C ASN A 733 29.34 3.43 -17.37
N GLN A 734 28.57 2.71 -16.55
CA GLN A 734 28.78 1.30 -16.21
C GLN A 734 27.87 0.40 -17.05
N GLU A 735 28.17 -0.90 -17.08
CA GLU A 735 27.37 -1.94 -17.71
C GLU A 735 27.28 -3.19 -16.82
N LEU A 736 26.21 -3.95 -17.04
CA LEU A 736 26.00 -5.29 -16.47
C LEU A 736 25.78 -6.26 -17.63
N SER A 737 26.49 -7.39 -17.59
CA SER A 737 26.30 -8.49 -18.53
C SER A 737 26.13 -9.85 -17.84
N VAL A 738 25.36 -10.71 -18.50
CA VAL A 738 25.00 -12.05 -18.04
C VAL A 738 24.78 -12.95 -19.23
N ASP A 739 25.24 -14.19 -19.16
CA ASP A 739 24.87 -15.25 -20.10
C ASP A 739 23.60 -15.92 -19.62
N VAL A 740 22.61 -16.05 -20.51
CA VAL A 740 21.29 -16.61 -20.19
C VAL A 740 20.94 -17.77 -21.10
N ASP A 741 20.32 -18.80 -20.52
CA ASP A 741 19.66 -19.87 -21.25
C ASP A 741 18.16 -19.87 -20.91
N TYR A 742 17.36 -19.45 -21.88
CA TYR A 742 15.89 -19.44 -21.81
C TYR A 742 15.26 -20.56 -22.63
N SER A 743 16.05 -21.49 -23.18
CA SER A 743 15.58 -22.47 -24.18
C SER A 743 14.46 -23.39 -23.69
N THR A 744 14.30 -23.50 -22.36
CA THR A 744 13.26 -24.32 -21.74
C THR A 744 12.04 -23.54 -21.25
N LEU A 745 12.07 -22.19 -21.26
CA LEU A 745 10.96 -21.36 -20.78
C LEU A 745 9.91 -21.18 -21.89
N PRO A 746 8.73 -21.82 -21.80
CA PRO A 746 7.67 -21.66 -22.79
C PRO A 746 6.95 -20.32 -22.63
N CYS A 747 5.91 -20.11 -23.45
CA CYS A 747 4.91 -19.08 -23.20
C CYS A 747 4.37 -19.17 -21.76
N GLY A 748 4.14 -18.04 -21.12
CA GLY A 748 3.58 -17.97 -19.76
C GLY A 748 4.58 -18.00 -18.61
N GLU A 749 5.85 -18.35 -18.87
CA GLU A 749 6.93 -18.26 -17.87
C GLU A 749 7.62 -16.90 -17.93
N ASN A 750 8.14 -16.45 -16.80
CA ASN A 750 9.03 -15.29 -16.70
C ASN A 750 10.26 -15.66 -15.86
N GLY A 751 11.41 -15.82 -16.53
CA GLY A 751 12.70 -15.92 -15.86
C GLY A 751 13.31 -14.53 -15.74
N ALA A 752 13.24 -13.95 -14.55
CA ALA A 752 13.60 -12.56 -14.33
C ALA A 752 15.02 -12.39 -13.77
N PHE A 753 15.70 -11.34 -14.22
CA PHE A 753 17.01 -10.90 -13.76
C PHE A 753 16.97 -9.38 -13.64
N TYR A 754 17.00 -8.85 -12.42
CA TYR A 754 16.64 -7.45 -12.16
C TYR A 754 17.33 -6.89 -10.92
N LEU A 755 17.29 -5.57 -10.78
CA LEU A 755 17.88 -4.86 -9.66
C LEU A 755 16.80 -4.16 -8.85
N SER A 756 16.79 -4.35 -7.54
CA SER A 756 15.90 -3.64 -6.61
C SER A 756 16.71 -2.76 -5.67
N GLN A 757 16.23 -1.55 -5.36
CA GLN A 757 16.88 -0.63 -4.40
C GLN A 757 16.59 -1.06 -2.95
N MET A 758 16.94 -2.29 -2.62
CA MET A 758 16.93 -2.83 -1.26
C MET A 758 18.15 -2.32 -0.48
N GLU A 759 18.01 -2.23 0.85
CA GLU A 759 19.12 -1.90 1.74
C GLU A 759 20.11 -3.08 1.84
N ALA A 760 21.41 -2.78 1.93
CA ALA A 760 22.48 -3.80 1.87
C ALA A 760 22.39 -4.87 2.98
N ASP A 761 21.92 -4.50 4.16
CA ASP A 761 21.74 -5.37 5.32
C ASP A 761 20.33 -5.97 5.44
N GLY A 762 19.43 -5.66 4.50
CA GLY A 762 18.00 -6.00 4.55
C GLY A 762 17.16 -4.97 5.31
N GLY A 763 17.71 -3.81 5.67
CA GLY A 763 16.99 -2.64 6.18
C GLY A 763 16.46 -2.81 7.60
N SER A 764 15.32 -2.18 7.91
CA SER A 764 14.69 -2.22 9.25
C SER A 764 14.33 -3.62 9.73
N SER A 765 14.26 -4.59 8.81
CA SER A 765 14.02 -6.00 9.11
C SER A 765 15.29 -6.74 9.54
N GLY A 766 16.49 -6.21 9.24
CA GLY A 766 17.80 -6.78 9.58
C GLY A 766 17.95 -8.25 9.20
N GLY A 767 18.47 -8.57 8.01
CA GLY A 767 18.52 -9.98 7.60
C GLY A 767 18.83 -10.26 6.13
N ALA A 768 19.81 -9.59 5.52
CA ALA A 768 20.26 -9.93 4.16
C ALA A 768 20.65 -11.42 4.02
N GLY A 769 21.40 -11.97 4.98
CA GLY A 769 21.70 -13.41 5.06
C GLY A 769 20.48 -14.32 5.29
N ALA A 770 19.30 -13.75 5.55
CA ALA A 770 18.05 -14.47 5.64
C ALA A 770 17.07 -14.10 4.50
N GLY A 771 17.53 -13.37 3.48
CA GLY A 771 16.71 -12.96 2.33
C GLY A 771 15.59 -11.97 2.67
N MET A 772 15.79 -11.11 3.67
CA MET A 772 14.80 -10.12 4.10
C MET A 772 14.94 -8.78 3.34
N GLY A 773 13.90 -7.95 3.44
CA GLY A 773 13.94 -6.57 2.96
C GLY A 773 13.64 -6.39 1.47
N TYR A 774 13.01 -7.38 0.83
CA TYR A 774 12.58 -7.25 -0.57
C TYR A 774 11.60 -6.09 -0.76
N CYS A 775 11.81 -5.36 -1.85
CA CYS A 775 10.97 -4.29 -2.34
C CYS A 775 11.09 -4.26 -3.86
N ASP A 776 10.08 -3.72 -4.52
CA ASP A 776 10.06 -3.51 -5.97
C ASP A 776 9.15 -2.33 -6.33
N ALA A 777 9.04 -2.02 -7.62
CA ALA A 777 8.24 -0.89 -8.08
C ALA A 777 6.73 -1.18 -8.12
N GLN A 778 6.32 -2.43 -7.88
CA GLN A 778 4.91 -2.81 -7.75
C GLN A 778 4.38 -2.52 -6.34
N CYS A 779 5.25 -2.17 -5.38
CA CYS A 779 4.86 -1.78 -4.03
C CYS A 779 4.04 -2.85 -3.30
N GLN A 780 4.28 -4.13 -3.58
CA GLN A 780 3.61 -5.26 -2.92
C GLN A 780 4.20 -5.51 -1.52
N GLY A 781 4.06 -4.52 -0.64
CA GLY A 781 4.63 -4.49 0.70
C GLY A 781 5.49 -3.25 0.92
N TYR A 782 6.65 -3.22 0.24
CA TYR A 782 7.60 -2.09 0.28
C TYR A 782 7.90 -1.61 -1.12
N CYS A 783 7.93 -0.29 -1.30
CA CYS A 783 8.23 0.36 -2.56
C CYS A 783 9.73 0.65 -2.66
N CYS A 784 10.34 0.34 -3.80
CA CYS A 784 11.65 0.88 -4.13
C CYS A 784 11.88 0.87 -5.65
N ALA A 785 12.84 1.67 -6.11
CA ALA A 785 13.18 1.69 -7.53
C ALA A 785 13.62 0.30 -8.01
N GLU A 786 13.23 -0.03 -9.23
CA GLU A 786 13.47 -1.33 -9.84
C GLU A 786 13.99 -1.15 -11.27
N MET A 787 14.97 -1.96 -11.64
CA MET A 787 15.50 -2.00 -13.00
C MET A 787 15.47 -3.44 -13.49
N ASP A 788 14.46 -3.74 -14.30
CA ASP A 788 14.28 -5.04 -14.93
C ASP A 788 15.18 -5.16 -16.15
N ILE A 789 16.30 -5.85 -15.94
CA ILE A 789 17.23 -6.13 -17.03
C ILE A 789 16.60 -7.16 -17.95
N LEU A 790 16.07 -8.26 -17.41
CA LEU A 790 15.38 -9.27 -18.20
C LEU A 790 14.10 -9.66 -17.48
N GLU A 791 12.98 -9.45 -18.13
CA GLU A 791 11.76 -10.22 -17.93
C GLU A 791 11.51 -10.97 -19.23
N SER A 792 11.60 -12.29 -19.21
CA SER A 792 11.72 -13.05 -20.46
C SER A 792 11.42 -14.54 -20.34
N ASN A 793 10.99 -15.08 -21.46
CA ASN A 793 11.02 -16.50 -21.78
C ASN A 793 11.62 -16.72 -23.18
N SER A 794 11.47 -17.91 -23.75
CA SER A 794 11.99 -18.20 -25.10
C SER A 794 11.26 -17.46 -26.24
N MET A 795 10.13 -16.82 -25.98
CA MET A 795 9.24 -16.24 -27.00
C MET A 795 9.27 -14.72 -27.03
N ALA A 796 9.40 -14.05 -25.87
CA ALA A 796 9.46 -12.60 -25.76
C ALA A 796 10.39 -12.14 -24.62
N THR A 797 10.76 -10.87 -24.65
CA THR A 797 11.61 -10.22 -23.64
C THR A 797 11.23 -8.75 -23.49
N ALA A 798 11.30 -8.24 -22.26
CA ALA A 798 11.23 -6.83 -21.93
C ALA A 798 12.44 -6.40 -21.08
N MET A 799 12.87 -5.15 -21.29
CA MET A 799 13.77 -4.42 -20.39
C MET A 799 13.03 -3.19 -19.90
N THR A 800 12.86 -3.03 -18.59
CA THR A 800 11.97 -2.01 -18.05
C THR A 800 12.59 -1.34 -16.81
N PRO A 801 12.94 -0.04 -16.87
CA PRO A 801 13.22 0.72 -15.67
C PRO A 801 11.90 1.19 -15.05
N HIS A 802 11.83 1.08 -13.74
CA HIS A 802 10.73 1.54 -12.91
C HIS A 802 11.28 2.53 -11.87
N PRO A 803 11.38 3.82 -12.23
CA PRO A 803 11.85 4.83 -11.29
C PRO A 803 10.85 5.04 -10.16
N CYS A 804 11.37 5.38 -8.98
CA CYS A 804 10.55 5.78 -7.83
C CYS A 804 11.00 7.12 -7.24
N LYS A 805 10.06 7.82 -6.61
CA LYS A 805 10.33 9.00 -5.79
C LYS A 805 9.64 8.83 -4.44
N GLY A 806 10.41 8.44 -3.43
CA GLY A 806 9.85 7.87 -2.21
C GLY A 806 9.06 6.60 -2.54
N ASP A 807 7.89 6.44 -1.93
CA ASP A 807 7.02 5.28 -2.15
C ASP A 807 6.19 5.36 -3.44
N ASN A 808 6.37 6.40 -4.27
CA ASN A 808 5.67 6.53 -5.54
C ASN A 808 6.54 6.01 -6.70
N CYS A 809 6.22 4.81 -7.16
CA CYS A 809 6.92 4.11 -8.23
C CYS A 809 6.14 4.15 -9.54
N ASP A 810 6.86 4.14 -10.67
CA ASP A 810 6.26 3.92 -11.98
C ASP A 810 6.01 2.43 -12.21
N SER A 811 4.90 1.89 -11.69
CA SER A 811 4.59 0.45 -11.75
C SER A 811 4.44 -0.08 -13.19
N GLY A 812 3.99 0.75 -14.13
CA GLY A 812 3.93 0.39 -15.55
C GLY A 812 5.28 0.46 -16.25
N GLY A 813 6.21 1.25 -15.71
CA GLY A 813 7.54 1.46 -16.25
C GLY A 813 7.54 2.01 -17.69
N CYS A 814 8.69 1.97 -18.33
CA CYS A 814 8.82 2.38 -19.74
C CYS A 814 9.56 1.31 -20.56
N GLY A 815 8.97 0.11 -20.58
CA GLY A 815 9.61 -1.09 -21.09
C GLY A 815 9.93 -1.03 -22.58
N PHE A 816 11.05 -1.63 -22.96
CA PHE A 816 11.37 -1.95 -24.34
C PHE A 816 11.20 -3.45 -24.60
N ASN A 817 10.14 -3.79 -25.34
CA ASN A 817 9.94 -5.13 -25.91
C ASN A 817 10.14 -5.07 -27.44
N PRO A 818 11.08 -5.84 -28.02
CA PRO A 818 11.34 -5.83 -29.47
C PRO A 818 10.11 -6.20 -30.31
N TYR A 819 9.31 -7.16 -29.87
CA TYR A 819 8.12 -7.61 -30.58
C TYR A 819 7.06 -6.50 -30.61
N ALA A 820 6.76 -5.91 -29.45
CA ALA A 820 5.84 -4.76 -29.32
C ALA A 820 6.32 -3.54 -30.11
N SER A 821 7.64 -3.39 -30.26
CA SER A 821 8.28 -2.35 -31.07
C SER A 821 8.29 -2.64 -32.58
N GLY A 822 7.56 -3.67 -33.04
CA GLY A 822 7.41 -4.01 -34.44
C GLY A 822 8.54 -4.87 -35.02
N GLN A 823 9.29 -5.60 -34.18
CA GLN A 823 10.39 -6.47 -34.59
C GLN A 823 10.13 -7.95 -34.20
N PRO A 824 9.08 -8.60 -34.74
CA PRO A 824 8.67 -9.95 -34.33
C PRO A 824 9.67 -11.07 -34.70
N ASP A 825 10.63 -10.80 -35.59
CA ASP A 825 11.67 -11.74 -35.99
C ASP A 825 13.03 -11.49 -35.28
N PHE A 826 13.05 -10.60 -34.30
CA PHE A 826 14.28 -10.22 -33.60
C PHE A 826 14.66 -11.20 -32.49
N TYR A 827 13.74 -11.51 -31.58
CA TYR A 827 13.97 -12.37 -30.41
C TYR A 827 13.05 -13.60 -30.46
N GLY A 828 13.59 -14.79 -30.22
CA GLY A 828 12.83 -16.04 -30.17
C GLY A 828 13.59 -17.25 -30.72
N VAL A 829 13.00 -18.44 -30.66
CA VAL A 829 13.67 -19.68 -31.12
C VAL A 829 13.96 -19.61 -32.62
N GLY A 830 15.25 -19.69 -32.98
CA GLY A 830 15.73 -19.58 -34.36
C GLY A 830 15.66 -18.18 -34.98
N LYS A 831 15.45 -17.12 -34.17
CA LYS A 831 15.39 -15.72 -34.61
C LYS A 831 16.78 -15.07 -34.60
N THR A 832 16.84 -13.75 -34.74
CA THR A 832 18.12 -12.99 -34.75
C THR A 832 18.90 -13.20 -33.45
N VAL A 833 18.22 -13.04 -32.30
CA VAL A 833 18.63 -13.58 -31.01
C VAL A 833 17.92 -14.92 -30.85
N ASP A 834 18.66 -16.01 -31.03
CA ASP A 834 18.13 -17.37 -31.00
C ASP A 834 18.02 -17.88 -29.56
N THR A 835 16.83 -17.82 -28.99
CA THR A 835 16.58 -18.24 -27.59
C THR A 835 16.66 -19.75 -27.39
N GLY A 836 16.73 -20.54 -28.46
CA GLY A 836 16.99 -21.99 -28.40
C GLY A 836 18.43 -22.34 -28.03
N LYS A 837 19.27 -21.33 -27.75
CA LYS A 837 20.67 -21.47 -27.34
C LYS A 837 21.01 -20.38 -26.33
N THR A 838 22.06 -20.58 -25.54
CA THR A 838 22.62 -19.55 -24.67
C THR A 838 23.04 -18.30 -25.47
N PHE A 839 22.85 -17.12 -24.88
CA PHE A 839 23.33 -15.84 -25.39
C PHE A 839 23.71 -14.91 -24.24
N THR A 840 24.58 -13.94 -24.50
CA THR A 840 24.94 -12.89 -23.55
C THR A 840 24.00 -11.71 -23.71
N VAL A 841 23.53 -11.18 -22.59
CA VAL A 841 22.79 -9.91 -22.50
C VAL A 841 23.74 -8.87 -21.94
N VAL A 842 23.80 -7.69 -22.56
CA VAL A 842 24.60 -6.56 -22.08
C VAL A 842 23.68 -5.35 -21.96
N THR A 843 23.64 -4.76 -20.78
CA THR A 843 22.86 -3.55 -20.49
C THR A 843 23.78 -2.44 -20.02
N GLN A 844 23.77 -1.33 -20.74
CA GLN A 844 24.69 -0.20 -20.52
C GLN A 844 23.92 1.01 -20.00
N PHE A 845 24.39 1.61 -18.92
CA PHE A 845 23.78 2.75 -18.24
C PHE A 845 24.63 3.99 -18.49
N THR A 846 24.25 4.76 -19.52
CA THR A 846 25.00 5.94 -19.93
C THR A 846 24.50 7.17 -19.18
N ALA A 847 25.44 7.96 -18.66
CA ALA A 847 25.14 9.18 -17.92
C ALA A 847 25.78 10.40 -18.57
N SER A 848 25.06 11.52 -18.57
CA SER A 848 25.55 12.82 -19.03
C SER A 848 25.53 13.82 -17.88
N GLY A 849 26.71 14.24 -17.42
CA GLY A 849 26.83 15.16 -16.28
C GLY A 849 26.37 14.56 -14.95
N GLY A 850 26.52 13.24 -14.77
CA GLY A 850 26.09 12.51 -13.57
C GLY A 850 24.60 12.13 -13.54
N VAL A 851 23.84 12.43 -14.61
CA VAL A 851 22.42 12.08 -14.73
C VAL A 851 22.27 10.99 -15.79
N LEU A 852 21.55 9.92 -15.47
CA LEU A 852 21.25 8.84 -16.42
C LEU A 852 20.51 9.40 -17.64
N SER A 853 21.10 9.23 -18.81
CA SER A 853 20.54 9.74 -20.07
C SER A 853 20.00 8.62 -20.94
N GLN A 854 20.53 7.39 -20.81
CA GLN A 854 20.21 6.31 -21.70
C GLN A 854 20.51 4.94 -21.09
N ILE A 855 19.59 4.00 -21.27
CA ILE A 855 19.80 2.56 -21.01
C ILE A 855 19.81 1.86 -22.36
N THR A 856 20.91 1.17 -22.68
CA THR A 856 21.10 0.53 -23.99
C THR A 856 21.21 -0.97 -23.83
N ARG A 857 20.42 -1.72 -24.60
CA ARG A 857 20.49 -3.19 -24.68
C ARG A 857 21.31 -3.64 -25.88
N LYS A 858 22.20 -4.61 -25.65
CA LYS A 858 22.88 -5.40 -26.68
C LYS A 858 22.84 -6.88 -26.31
N TYR A 859 22.97 -7.72 -27.32
CA TYR A 859 23.16 -9.15 -27.16
C TYR A 859 24.47 -9.58 -27.80
N ILE A 860 25.06 -10.68 -27.32
CA ILE A 860 26.16 -11.36 -27.99
C ILE A 860 25.78 -12.83 -28.13
N GLN A 861 25.76 -13.32 -29.36
CA GLN A 861 25.51 -14.73 -29.62
C GLN A 861 26.42 -15.23 -30.73
N ASN A 862 27.00 -16.43 -30.55
CA ASN A 862 27.99 -16.99 -31.49
C ASN A 862 29.16 -16.04 -31.79
N GLY A 863 29.57 -15.23 -30.80
CA GLY A 863 30.64 -14.24 -30.93
C GLY A 863 30.28 -12.99 -31.75
N GLN A 864 29.01 -12.83 -32.15
CA GLN A 864 28.53 -11.65 -32.85
C GLN A 864 27.73 -10.76 -31.91
N GLN A 865 28.04 -9.46 -31.90
CA GLN A 865 27.23 -8.45 -31.24
C GLN A 865 25.98 -8.17 -32.08
N ILE A 866 24.84 -8.09 -31.39
CA ILE A 866 23.52 -7.79 -31.94
C ILE A 866 22.97 -6.59 -31.16
N ASP A 867 22.80 -5.46 -31.83
CA ASP A 867 22.24 -4.26 -31.21
C ASP A 867 20.71 -4.39 -31.05
N SER A 868 20.16 -3.80 -29.98
CA SER A 868 18.73 -3.84 -29.65
C SER A 868 18.20 -2.44 -29.35
N GLY A 869 17.23 -2.33 -28.45
CA GLY A 869 16.57 -1.10 -28.05
C GLY A 869 17.33 -0.23 -27.07
N VAL A 870 16.78 0.96 -26.94
CA VAL A 870 17.30 2.07 -26.16
C VAL A 870 16.13 2.69 -25.40
N ILE A 871 16.32 2.96 -24.12
CA ILE A 871 15.39 3.74 -23.30
C ILE A 871 16.08 5.05 -22.94
N SER A 872 15.48 6.17 -23.32
CA SER A 872 16.01 7.53 -23.06
C SER A 872 15.01 8.43 -22.33
N SER A 873 13.84 7.89 -21.98
CA SER A 873 12.78 8.58 -21.24
C SER A 873 11.97 7.55 -20.48
N CYS A 874 11.70 7.84 -19.21
CA CYS A 874 10.91 6.99 -18.33
C CYS A 874 10.28 7.85 -17.26
N GLY A 875 9.05 7.53 -16.87
CA GLY A 875 8.33 8.18 -15.78
C GLY A 875 8.22 9.72 -15.87
N SER A 876 7.62 10.30 -14.83
CA SER A 876 7.64 11.74 -14.60
C SER A 876 8.74 12.07 -13.60
N VAL A 877 9.61 13.04 -13.90
CA VAL A 877 10.67 13.47 -12.97
C VAL A 877 10.09 13.93 -11.63
N ASP A 878 8.98 14.67 -11.68
CA ASP A 878 8.36 15.20 -10.46
C ASP A 878 7.49 14.18 -9.73
N GLY A 879 6.93 13.20 -10.46
CA GLY A 879 6.04 12.17 -9.94
C GLY A 879 6.79 10.94 -9.44
N THR A 880 7.38 10.18 -10.37
CA THR A 880 8.03 8.88 -10.11
C THR A 880 9.55 8.97 -10.14
N GLY A 881 10.14 10.16 -10.26
CA GLY A 881 11.59 10.38 -10.31
C GLY A 881 12.19 10.30 -11.71
N GLY A 882 11.51 9.61 -12.63
CA GLY A 882 11.89 9.48 -14.03
C GLY A 882 13.33 8.98 -14.26
N MET A 883 13.91 9.26 -15.42
CA MET A 883 15.31 8.89 -15.72
C MET A 883 16.34 9.39 -14.69
N PRO A 884 16.25 10.64 -14.16
CA PRO A 884 17.16 11.08 -13.11
C PRO A 884 17.05 10.25 -11.83
N GLY A 885 15.84 9.98 -11.34
CA GLY A 885 15.60 9.16 -10.15
C GLY A 885 16.11 7.72 -10.34
N MET A 886 15.84 7.10 -11.49
CA MET A 886 16.43 5.79 -11.81
C MET A 886 17.97 5.84 -11.77
N GLY A 887 18.56 6.92 -12.29
CA GLY A 887 20.00 7.16 -12.22
C GLY A 887 20.51 7.26 -10.78
N GLU A 888 19.82 8.00 -9.91
CA GLU A 888 20.17 8.13 -8.49
C GLU A 888 20.14 6.77 -7.77
N SER A 889 19.13 5.94 -8.03
CA SER A 889 19.05 4.58 -7.48
C SER A 889 20.19 3.68 -7.98
N LEU A 890 20.45 3.66 -9.30
CA LEU A 890 21.57 2.92 -9.88
C LEU A 890 22.91 3.42 -9.33
N GLY A 891 23.05 4.72 -9.04
CA GLY A 891 24.28 5.30 -8.49
C GLY A 891 24.50 4.95 -7.02
N SER A 892 23.42 4.93 -6.24
CA SER A 892 23.45 4.55 -4.82
C SER A 892 23.80 3.07 -4.64
N GLY A 893 23.48 2.25 -5.63
CA GLY A 893 23.68 0.81 -5.61
C GLY A 893 22.36 0.08 -5.41
N MET A 894 22.17 -1.01 -6.15
CA MET A 894 20.97 -1.83 -6.09
C MET A 894 21.35 -3.31 -5.93
N VAL A 895 20.46 -4.09 -5.32
CA VAL A 895 20.62 -5.52 -5.08
C VAL A 895 20.19 -6.30 -6.31
N LEU A 896 21.00 -7.25 -6.75
CA LEU A 896 20.65 -8.16 -7.85
C LEU A 896 19.72 -9.27 -7.36
N ALA A 897 18.53 -9.32 -7.95
CA ALA A 897 17.53 -10.36 -7.77
C ALA A 897 17.43 -11.23 -9.04
N MET A 898 17.21 -12.53 -8.85
CA MET A 898 16.97 -13.49 -9.91
C MET A 898 15.78 -14.37 -9.53
N SER A 899 14.82 -14.56 -10.43
CA SER A 899 13.63 -15.35 -10.15
C SER A 899 13.11 -16.10 -11.38
N ILE A 900 12.20 -17.04 -11.14
CA ILE A 900 11.36 -17.67 -12.16
C ILE A 900 9.95 -17.81 -11.62
N TRP A 901 8.95 -17.41 -12.39
CA TRP A 901 7.54 -17.43 -11.98
C TRP A 901 6.60 -17.41 -13.20
N ASN A 902 5.34 -17.74 -12.96
CA ASN A 902 4.25 -17.63 -13.93
C ASN A 902 3.04 -16.94 -13.31
N ASP A 903 2.10 -16.51 -14.14
CA ASP A 903 0.96 -15.69 -13.72
C ASP A 903 -0.35 -16.41 -14.00
N ALA A 904 -1.05 -16.82 -12.94
CA ALA A 904 -2.33 -17.49 -13.03
C ALA A 904 -3.50 -16.57 -13.45
N ALA A 905 -3.36 -15.26 -13.28
CA ALA A 905 -4.40 -14.28 -13.57
C ALA A 905 -4.37 -13.86 -15.05
N GLN A 906 -3.20 -13.53 -15.58
CA GLN A 906 -3.06 -13.00 -16.95
C GLN A 906 -2.22 -13.88 -17.88
N ASN A 907 -1.71 -15.03 -17.40
CA ASN A 907 -0.92 -15.98 -18.19
C ASN A 907 0.32 -15.36 -18.86
N MET A 908 0.94 -14.35 -18.23
CA MET A 908 2.01 -13.50 -18.80
C MET A 908 1.65 -12.78 -20.10
N GLY A 909 0.36 -12.54 -20.37
CA GLY A 909 -0.06 -11.91 -21.62
C GLY A 909 0.52 -10.50 -21.85
N TRP A 910 0.89 -9.80 -20.78
CA TRP A 910 1.58 -8.50 -20.84
C TRP A 910 3.02 -8.62 -21.41
N LEU A 911 3.66 -9.78 -21.29
CA LEU A 911 5.03 -10.03 -21.74
C LEU A 911 5.08 -10.65 -23.15
N ASP A 912 4.30 -11.71 -23.39
CA ASP A 912 4.55 -12.63 -24.52
C ASP A 912 3.35 -12.92 -25.44
N ALA A 913 2.18 -12.34 -25.16
CA ALA A 913 0.97 -12.55 -25.96
C ALA A 913 0.47 -11.27 -26.64
N GLY A 914 -0.47 -11.44 -27.58
CA GLY A 914 -1.12 -10.32 -28.27
C GLY A 914 -0.14 -9.40 -29.00
N GLY A 915 -0.07 -8.15 -28.56
CA GLY A 915 0.86 -7.15 -29.12
C GLY A 915 2.30 -7.30 -28.63
N ASN A 916 2.54 -8.11 -27.60
CA ASN A 916 3.82 -8.18 -26.88
C ASN A 916 4.63 -9.44 -27.20
N GLY A 917 4.01 -10.44 -27.81
CA GLY A 917 4.71 -11.61 -28.31
C GLY A 917 3.81 -12.54 -29.13
N PRO A 918 4.38 -13.68 -29.58
CA PRO A 918 3.70 -14.60 -30.48
C PRO A 918 2.75 -15.58 -29.77
N CYS A 919 2.71 -15.61 -28.43
CA CYS A 919 1.93 -16.57 -27.67
C CYS A 919 0.42 -16.31 -27.82
N THR A 920 -0.36 -17.39 -27.80
CA THR A 920 -1.81 -17.32 -27.92
C THR A 920 -2.51 -17.27 -26.57
N ASP A 921 -3.71 -16.69 -26.52
CA ASP A 921 -4.48 -16.56 -25.27
C ASP A 921 -4.70 -17.93 -24.60
N GLY A 922 -4.25 -18.06 -23.35
CA GLY A 922 -4.37 -19.27 -22.53
C GLY A 922 -3.27 -20.33 -22.75
N GLU A 923 -2.39 -20.15 -23.74
CA GLU A 923 -1.22 -21.02 -23.95
C GLU A 923 -0.31 -21.02 -22.72
N GLY A 924 -0.01 -19.83 -22.20
CA GLY A 924 0.83 -19.61 -21.02
C GLY A 924 0.15 -19.85 -19.67
N SER A 925 -0.96 -20.59 -19.60
CA SER A 925 -1.58 -20.86 -18.30
C SER A 925 -0.70 -21.78 -17.45
N PRO A 926 -0.59 -21.55 -16.13
CA PRO A 926 0.24 -22.39 -15.26
C PRO A 926 -0.11 -23.88 -15.35
N SER A 927 -1.40 -24.21 -15.52
CA SER A 927 -1.85 -25.59 -15.70
C SER A 927 -1.33 -26.25 -16.99
N ASN A 928 -1.19 -25.47 -18.08
CA ASN A 928 -0.61 -25.97 -19.33
C ASN A 928 0.90 -26.13 -19.21
N ILE A 929 1.57 -25.18 -18.57
CA ILE A 929 3.02 -25.23 -18.36
C ILE A 929 3.37 -26.43 -17.48
N GLU A 930 2.71 -26.60 -16.34
CA GLU A 930 2.94 -27.76 -15.45
C GLU A 930 2.73 -29.10 -16.18
N ALA A 931 1.71 -29.18 -17.06
CA ALA A 931 1.41 -30.40 -17.80
C ALA A 931 2.38 -30.71 -18.94
N GLN A 932 2.91 -29.68 -19.62
CA GLN A 932 3.67 -29.83 -20.87
C GLN A 932 5.17 -29.58 -20.71
N HIS A 933 5.54 -28.71 -19.77
CA HIS A 933 6.90 -28.24 -19.50
C HIS A 933 7.22 -28.28 -17.98
N PRO A 934 7.01 -29.42 -17.29
CA PRO A 934 7.28 -29.54 -15.85
C PRO A 934 8.77 -29.41 -15.50
N ASP A 935 9.65 -29.40 -16.49
CA ASP A 935 11.10 -29.24 -16.37
C ASP A 935 11.59 -27.83 -16.74
N THR A 936 10.69 -26.85 -16.93
CA THR A 936 11.05 -25.46 -17.25
C THR A 936 11.97 -24.85 -16.19
N HIS A 937 13.07 -24.27 -16.66
CA HIS A 937 14.10 -23.64 -15.83
C HIS A 937 14.92 -22.61 -16.59
N VAL A 938 15.35 -21.55 -15.89
CA VAL A 938 16.29 -20.56 -16.44
C VAL A 938 17.69 -20.81 -15.90
N ILE A 939 18.71 -20.55 -16.73
CA ILE A 939 20.11 -20.55 -16.30
C ILE A 939 20.69 -19.15 -16.48
N PHE A 940 21.18 -18.56 -15.40
CA PHE A 940 21.98 -17.35 -15.41
C PHE A 940 23.44 -17.70 -15.12
N SER A 941 24.39 -17.18 -15.90
CA SER A 941 25.81 -17.47 -15.71
C SER A 941 26.69 -16.31 -16.16
N ASN A 942 27.99 -16.35 -15.80
CA ASN A 942 28.95 -15.33 -16.19
C ASN A 942 28.48 -13.89 -15.87
N ILE A 943 27.96 -13.66 -14.66
CA ILE A 943 27.48 -12.33 -14.24
C ILE A 943 28.66 -11.39 -14.03
N ARG A 944 28.70 -10.28 -14.76
CA ARG A 944 29.81 -9.31 -14.74
C ARG A 944 29.28 -7.88 -14.77
N TRP A 945 29.83 -7.00 -13.94
CA TRP A 945 29.51 -5.57 -13.99
C TRP A 945 30.76 -4.70 -13.90
N GLY A 946 30.71 -3.50 -14.50
CA GLY A 946 31.87 -2.62 -14.54
C GLY A 946 31.79 -1.53 -15.60
N ASP A 947 32.94 -0.96 -15.96
CA ASP A 947 33.00 0.10 -16.98
C ASP A 947 32.41 -0.38 -18.32
N ILE A 948 31.68 0.49 -19.02
CA ILE A 948 31.14 0.19 -20.36
C ILE A 948 32.24 -0.36 -21.30
N GLY A 949 31.96 -1.51 -21.92
CA GLY A 949 32.86 -2.25 -22.81
C GLY A 949 33.85 -3.20 -22.12
N SER A 950 33.92 -3.22 -20.78
CA SER A 950 34.89 -4.05 -20.04
C SER A 950 34.37 -5.44 -19.66
N THR A 951 33.06 -5.68 -19.70
CA THR A 951 32.48 -6.94 -19.19
C THR A 951 32.49 -8.08 -20.21
N THR A 952 32.62 -7.74 -21.49
CA THR A 952 32.57 -8.68 -22.63
C THR A 952 33.87 -8.79 -23.42
N SER A 953 34.87 -7.96 -23.08
CA SER A 953 36.22 -8.04 -23.63
C SER A 953 37.09 -8.95 -22.75
N ASN A 954 37.75 -9.94 -23.37
CA ASN A 954 38.77 -10.75 -22.70
C ASN A 954 40.11 -10.04 -22.66
#